data_AF-V9FJ17-F1
#
_entry.id   AF-V9FJ17-F1
#
_cell.length_a   1.000
_cell.length_b   1.000
_cell.length_c   1.000
_cell.angle_alpha   90.00
_cell.angle_beta   90.00
_cell.angle_gamma   90.00
#
_symmetry.space_group_name_H-M   'P 1'
#
loop_
_entity.id
_entity.type
_entity.pdbx_description
1 polymer ?
#
loop_
_entity_poly.entity_id
_entity_poly.type
_entity_poly.pdbx_seq_one_letter_code
_entity_poly.pdbx_strand_id
1 'polypeptide(L)'
;MKRLLSLGARTPRRASVPLHRRLFTSETPAVPKSERDREFLAALQVFYRLEGHFTVPFEFVVPTPPSDVDVESFPWPKKTWGMDLGNRLRLFTRGRCSPFKCALLRTVGFPFDDWKTYVWEMQIIPSLKVFQEQEGHLFVRQSFQVPVGDDRWPRAAWGVKLGSQCQLIRRDAEDGLSEQRKQQLDAMGFVWSDAQWKWKMQFLTAMKHYRNLYGHCAVHHTFKVPTNDPFWPEVNWGYRLGHAVAKVKANLEEHAMTPRAMADLRELNFFEDGLSRDVWREALMPSLELYASLFGDTFIPQDFVVPSEAPWPERAWGMKLGYIVETINSRRIFKDEIQNDKQKLKELGYAWESLFGKWAKELLPALRLYKAKYHHCDVPSWWVVPSNDESWPKALRGYHLGKQVVRVRRNGRGSTDVADVLSELEALGFKFNAFESYFVDRVLPALEVYAEIYGDTHVPQGFIVPSESTWPRPSWGTKLGHTVRNIRNRHQHAQQVEIYRDRLEELGFVWSIYKSTAATKRDIVDPSVEIYKEINGEDAEVPRNFTVPADDSRYPEVAKNFELGAWISQYNKRSTGLLPFQTQEGKKKAIAANDKRHAQARAQGKLTTHAEQYWKDVLLSSFLAYAKLHGSCEDMDGSFIVPNEEPYPQSAWGLNLGLRLRHVRHGVRYAREIAKYRDELLEIGVLRDGDGIPMELNDDEYTEDDEDFEEDDDFEEEYDDQEDFDYEDEDDDSDEDEQRRKAHLN
;
A
#
# COMPACT_ATOMS: atom_id res chain seq x y z
N MET A 1 11.89 -25.85 77.48
CA MET A 1 11.59 -25.73 78.92
C MET A 1 10.43 -24.76 79.13
N LYS A 2 9.30 -25.19 79.74
CA LYS A 2 8.16 -24.35 80.25
C LYS A 2 7.48 -23.42 79.21
N ARG A 3 6.27 -22.86 79.38
CA ARG A 3 4.92 -23.17 79.96
C ARG A 3 3.99 -22.09 79.32
N LEU A 4 2.68 -22.21 79.11
CA LEU A 4 1.65 -23.22 79.43
C LEU A 4 0.51 -23.15 78.37
N LEU A 5 -0.59 -23.88 78.55
CA LEU A 5 -1.82 -23.82 77.73
C LEU A 5 -2.79 -22.72 78.22
N SER A 6 -3.66 -22.21 77.34
CA SER A 6 -5.07 -21.93 77.69
C SER A 6 -5.97 -21.87 76.44
N LEU A 7 -7.13 -22.51 76.51
CA LEU A 7 -8.21 -22.44 75.52
C LEU A 7 -9.08 -21.19 75.73
N GLY A 8 -9.71 -20.67 74.67
CA GLY A 8 -10.64 -19.54 74.78
C GLY A 8 -11.55 -19.34 73.57
N ALA A 9 -12.79 -19.83 73.68
CA ALA A 9 -14.02 -19.43 72.96
C ALA A 9 -13.98 -19.20 71.43
N ARG A 10 -14.70 -20.08 70.70
CA ARG A 10 -15.28 -19.74 69.39
C ARG A 10 -16.24 -18.54 69.54
N THR A 11 -16.10 -17.54 68.67
CA THR A 11 -17.15 -16.53 68.40
C THR A 11 -17.49 -16.53 66.89
N PRO A 12 -18.71 -16.11 66.50
CA PRO A 12 -19.35 -16.62 65.29
C PRO A 12 -18.96 -15.91 63.98
N ARG A 13 -19.28 -16.57 62.85
CA ARG A 13 -19.30 -15.99 61.50
C ARG A 13 -19.98 -14.61 61.53
N ARG A 14 -19.27 -13.56 61.05
CA ARG A 14 -19.93 -12.30 60.69
C ARG A 14 -20.76 -12.53 59.43
N ALA A 15 -22.07 -12.36 59.55
CA ALA A 15 -22.95 -12.19 58.40
C ALA A 15 -22.59 -10.89 57.66
N SER A 16 -22.95 -10.83 56.37
CA SER A 16 -22.92 -9.61 55.58
C SER A 16 -23.81 -8.54 56.22
N VAL A 17 -23.25 -7.35 56.40
CA VAL A 17 -23.97 -6.18 56.95
C VAL A 17 -24.04 -5.13 55.85
N PRO A 18 -25.23 -4.59 55.49
CA PRO A 18 -25.32 -3.51 54.52
C PRO A 18 -24.64 -2.23 55.05
N LEU A 19 -24.11 -1.40 54.13
CA LEU A 19 -23.38 -0.18 54.44
C LEU A 19 -24.28 0.89 55.10
N HIS A 20 -24.48 0.76 56.41
CA HIS A 20 -25.10 1.78 57.25
C HIS A 20 -24.16 2.26 58.35
N ARG A 21 -23.71 3.50 58.16
CA ARG A 21 -23.33 4.49 59.19
C ARG A 21 -22.74 3.91 60.48
N ARG A 22 -21.46 3.54 60.43
CA ARG A 22 -20.63 3.56 61.64
C ARG A 22 -20.24 5.00 61.96
N LEU A 23 -21.11 5.69 62.71
CA LEU A 23 -20.77 6.93 63.38
C LEU A 23 -19.81 6.62 64.54
N PHE A 24 -18.51 6.76 64.30
CA PHE A 24 -17.51 6.77 65.39
C PHE A 24 -17.48 8.15 66.07
N THR A 25 -17.18 8.15 67.36
CA THR A 25 -17.43 9.25 68.28
C THR A 25 -16.29 10.27 68.38
N SER A 26 -16.67 11.54 68.53
CA SER A 26 -15.90 12.62 69.17
C SER A 26 -14.48 12.90 68.65
N GLU A 27 -14.38 13.41 67.43
CA GLU A 27 -13.43 14.49 67.12
C GLU A 27 -14.24 15.78 66.90
N THR A 28 -13.71 16.93 67.31
CA THR A 28 -14.31 18.23 66.96
C THR A 28 -14.33 18.36 65.43
N PRO A 29 -15.47 18.70 64.80
CA PRO A 29 -15.58 18.68 63.34
C PRO A 29 -14.55 19.64 62.74
N ALA A 30 -13.70 19.11 61.85
CA ALA A 30 -12.61 19.87 61.24
C ALA A 30 -13.19 21.03 60.39
N VAL A 31 -13.12 22.25 60.92
CA VAL A 31 -13.64 23.43 60.22
C VAL A 31 -12.64 23.86 59.13
N PRO A 32 -13.07 24.01 57.86
CA PRO A 32 -12.19 24.46 56.78
C PRO A 32 -11.62 25.86 57.06
N LYS A 33 -10.29 25.91 57.18
CA LYS A 33 -9.49 27.09 57.56
C LYS A 33 -9.34 28.10 56.42
N SER A 34 -9.25 27.63 55.17
CA SER A 34 -9.21 28.51 53.99
C SER A 34 -10.55 28.51 53.24
N GLU A 35 -10.82 29.59 52.52
CA GLU A 35 -11.97 29.68 51.63
C GLU A 35 -11.89 28.66 50.49
N ARG A 36 -10.69 28.42 49.95
CA ARG A 36 -10.43 27.39 48.92
C ARG A 36 -10.80 25.99 49.36
N ASP A 37 -10.56 25.64 50.64
CA ASP A 37 -10.96 24.36 51.21
C ASP A 37 -12.49 24.24 51.30
N ARG A 38 -13.22 25.35 51.58
CA ARG A 38 -14.69 25.37 51.59
C ARG A 38 -15.27 25.15 50.20
N GLU A 39 -14.74 25.86 49.22
CA GLU A 39 -15.15 25.76 47.82
C GLU A 39 -14.92 24.35 47.27
N PHE A 40 -13.75 23.75 47.55
CA PHE A 40 -13.42 22.38 47.15
C PHE A 40 -14.38 21.35 47.76
N LEU A 41 -14.69 21.42 49.05
CA LEU A 41 -15.67 20.53 49.69
C LEU A 41 -17.08 20.73 49.13
N ALA A 42 -17.49 21.97 48.88
CA ALA A 42 -18.80 22.29 48.34
C ALA A 42 -18.97 21.71 46.92
N ALA A 43 -17.96 21.86 46.06
CA ALA A 43 -17.92 21.23 44.75
C ALA A 43 -17.98 19.69 44.85
N LEU A 44 -17.20 19.09 45.75
CA LEU A 44 -17.18 17.63 45.93
C LEU A 44 -18.52 17.08 46.47
N GLN A 45 -19.22 17.83 47.32
CA GLN A 45 -20.58 17.48 47.77
C GLN A 45 -21.63 17.60 46.67
N VAL A 46 -21.52 18.61 45.80
CA VAL A 46 -22.41 18.76 44.64
C VAL A 46 -22.17 17.63 43.65
N PHE A 47 -20.91 17.31 43.34
CA PHE A 47 -20.54 16.15 42.53
C PHE A 47 -21.18 14.87 43.07
N TYR A 48 -20.97 14.56 44.35
CA TYR A 48 -21.56 13.38 44.99
C TYR A 48 -23.10 13.37 44.94
N ARG A 49 -23.76 14.53 45.03
CA ARG A 49 -25.22 14.63 44.95
C ARG A 49 -25.76 14.38 43.54
N LEU A 50 -25.05 14.84 42.51
CA LEU A 50 -25.45 14.71 41.10
C LEU A 50 -25.12 13.32 40.54
N GLU A 51 -23.94 12.80 40.89
CA GLU A 51 -23.37 11.58 40.32
C GLU A 51 -23.60 10.33 41.21
N GLY A 52 -23.88 10.51 42.50
CA GLY A 52 -24.04 9.42 43.47
C GLY A 52 -22.73 8.78 43.94
N HIS A 53 -21.57 9.25 43.46
CA HIS A 53 -20.25 8.72 43.78
C HIS A 53 -19.19 9.81 43.95
N PHE A 54 -18.05 9.45 44.56
CA PHE A 54 -16.90 10.35 44.75
C PHE A 54 -15.78 10.17 43.71
N THR A 55 -15.95 9.28 42.73
CA THR A 55 -14.97 9.06 41.65
C THR A 55 -15.08 10.15 40.58
N VAL A 56 -14.42 11.28 40.84
CA VAL A 56 -14.31 12.41 39.89
C VAL A 56 -13.30 12.08 38.78
N PRO A 57 -13.65 12.20 37.48
CA PRO A 57 -12.70 12.06 36.37
C PRO A 57 -11.53 13.05 36.48
N PHE A 58 -10.35 12.70 35.97
CA PHE A 58 -9.14 13.53 36.14
C PHE A 58 -9.30 14.94 35.55
N GLU A 59 -9.89 15.03 34.36
CA GLU A 59 -10.07 16.27 33.60
C GLU A 59 -11.38 17.01 33.96
N PHE A 60 -12.09 16.54 34.98
CA PHE A 60 -13.38 17.14 35.36
C PHE A 60 -13.19 18.53 35.96
N VAL A 61 -13.57 19.53 35.16
CA VAL A 61 -13.73 20.93 35.55
C VAL A 61 -15.19 21.18 35.90
N VAL A 62 -15.44 21.84 37.04
CA VAL A 62 -16.79 22.24 37.44
C VAL A 62 -17.40 23.15 36.36
N PRO A 63 -18.56 22.78 35.77
CA PRO A 63 -19.13 23.53 34.65
C PRO A 63 -19.56 24.94 35.08
N THR A 64 -19.47 25.87 34.14
CA THR A 64 -20.15 27.18 34.21
C THR A 64 -21.58 27.04 33.70
N PRO A 65 -22.56 27.82 34.19
CA PRO A 65 -23.89 27.86 33.59
C PRO A 65 -23.81 28.37 32.14
N PRO A 66 -24.51 27.73 31.18
CA PRO A 66 -24.75 28.31 29.86
C PRO A 66 -25.51 29.63 29.97
N SER A 67 -25.39 30.49 28.95
CA SER A 67 -25.98 31.85 28.93
C SER A 67 -27.49 31.90 29.18
N ASP A 68 -28.20 30.81 28.89
CA ASP A 68 -29.66 30.73 28.93
C ASP A 68 -30.22 30.10 30.22
N VAL A 69 -29.36 29.78 31.19
CA VAL A 69 -29.74 29.10 32.45
C VAL A 69 -29.67 30.06 33.63
N ASP A 70 -30.73 30.09 34.45
CA ASP A 70 -30.76 30.90 35.67
C ASP A 70 -29.65 30.47 36.64
N VAL A 71 -28.78 31.43 36.95
CA VAL A 71 -27.63 31.30 37.85
C VAL A 71 -28.03 30.84 39.26
N GLU A 72 -29.22 31.19 39.75
CA GLU A 72 -29.68 30.73 41.07
C GLU A 72 -30.17 29.28 41.06
N SER A 73 -30.60 28.76 39.91
CA SER A 73 -31.03 27.37 39.73
C SER A 73 -29.88 26.38 39.49
N PHE A 74 -28.70 26.89 39.12
CA PHE A 74 -27.58 26.05 38.71
C PHE A 74 -26.98 25.29 39.91
N PRO A 75 -26.76 23.96 39.82
CA PRO A 75 -26.45 23.13 40.98
C PRO A 75 -25.07 23.37 41.61
N TRP A 76 -24.16 24.04 40.89
CA TRP A 76 -22.80 24.32 41.34
C TRP A 76 -22.66 25.74 41.91
N PRO A 77 -22.09 25.94 43.11
CA PRO A 77 -21.84 27.27 43.67
C PRO A 77 -21.02 28.16 42.75
N LYS A 78 -21.40 29.44 42.63
CA LYS A 78 -20.74 30.43 41.76
C LYS A 78 -19.22 30.53 41.93
N LYS A 79 -18.71 30.32 43.15
CA LYS A 79 -17.27 30.32 43.46
C LYS A 79 -16.51 29.05 43.02
N THR A 80 -17.23 28.00 42.61
CA THR A 80 -16.63 26.72 42.20
C THR A 80 -16.54 26.54 40.69
N TRP A 81 -17.21 27.37 39.88
CA TRP A 81 -17.18 27.25 38.43
C TRP A 81 -15.77 27.40 37.87
N GLY A 82 -15.41 26.60 36.87
CA GLY A 82 -14.06 26.54 36.32
C GLY A 82 -13.03 25.89 37.26
N MET A 83 -13.44 25.36 38.42
CA MET A 83 -12.52 24.61 39.28
C MET A 83 -12.22 23.24 38.66
N ASP A 84 -10.95 23.02 38.34
CA ASP A 84 -10.38 21.68 38.10
C ASP A 84 -10.48 20.85 39.41
N LEU A 85 -11.61 20.13 39.55
CA LEU A 85 -11.94 19.34 40.73
C LEU A 85 -11.26 17.97 40.67
N GLY A 86 -11.14 17.40 39.48
CA GLY A 86 -10.52 16.10 39.23
C GLY A 86 -9.03 16.04 39.62
N ASN A 87 -8.23 16.97 39.09
CA ASN A 87 -6.81 17.07 39.40
C ASN A 87 -6.57 17.45 40.87
N ARG A 88 -7.40 18.36 41.42
CA ARG A 88 -7.35 18.70 42.85
C ARG A 88 -7.58 17.45 43.70
N LEU A 89 -8.59 16.62 43.39
CA LEU A 89 -8.87 15.38 44.12
C LEU A 89 -7.73 14.35 44.00
N ARG A 90 -7.08 14.26 42.83
CA ARG A 90 -5.92 13.38 42.54
C ARG A 90 -4.76 13.56 43.54
N LEU A 91 -4.56 14.77 44.08
CA LEU A 91 -3.53 15.06 45.07
C LEU A 91 -3.80 14.38 46.43
N PHE A 92 -5.08 14.24 46.81
CA PHE A 92 -5.49 13.61 48.06
C PHE A 92 -5.42 12.08 47.95
N THR A 93 -5.90 11.51 46.84
CA THR A 93 -5.95 10.05 46.62
C THR A 93 -4.57 9.40 46.41
N ARG A 94 -3.54 10.20 46.09
CA ARG A 94 -2.13 9.77 46.04
C ARG A 94 -1.41 9.81 47.41
N GLY A 95 -2.13 9.91 48.52
CA GLY A 95 -1.57 9.84 49.88
C GLY A 95 -0.79 11.10 50.33
N ARG A 96 -0.68 12.14 49.50
CA ARG A 96 -0.04 13.43 49.85
C ARG A 96 -0.99 14.36 50.61
N CYS A 97 -1.77 13.80 51.54
CA CYS A 97 -2.82 14.49 52.28
C CYS A 97 -2.42 14.69 53.74
N SER A 98 -2.51 15.92 54.25
CA SER A 98 -2.28 16.18 55.68
C SER A 98 -3.45 15.63 56.52
N PRO A 99 -3.22 15.18 57.78
CA PRO A 99 -4.28 14.63 58.62
C PRO A 99 -5.50 15.56 58.77
N PHE A 100 -5.26 16.89 58.83
CA PHE A 100 -6.31 17.90 58.83
C PHE A 100 -7.19 17.86 57.57
N LYS A 101 -6.60 17.68 56.38
CA LYS A 101 -7.34 17.56 55.12
C LYS A 101 -8.08 16.21 55.01
N CYS A 102 -7.55 15.13 55.59
CA CYS A 102 -8.28 13.86 55.71
C CYS A 102 -9.53 14.02 56.61
N ALA A 103 -9.37 14.61 57.79
CA ALA A 103 -10.49 14.89 58.70
C ALA A 103 -11.54 15.79 58.04
N LEU A 104 -11.09 16.77 57.24
CA LEU A 104 -11.96 17.63 56.45
C LEU A 104 -12.76 16.86 55.38
N LEU A 105 -12.11 15.97 54.62
CA LEU A 105 -12.79 15.09 53.65
C LEU A 105 -13.81 14.15 54.33
N ARG A 106 -13.55 13.66 55.55
CA ARG A 106 -14.54 12.87 56.30
C ARG A 106 -15.82 13.64 56.62
N THR A 107 -15.77 14.97 56.76
CA THR A 107 -16.99 15.79 57.00
C THR A 107 -18.00 15.72 55.86
N VAL A 108 -17.55 15.46 54.63
CA VAL A 108 -18.43 15.30 53.46
C VAL A 108 -18.75 13.83 53.15
N GLY A 109 -18.28 12.89 53.97
CA GLY A 109 -18.47 11.45 53.77
C GLY A 109 -17.51 10.82 52.74
N PHE A 110 -16.45 11.53 52.33
CA PHE A 110 -15.49 11.00 51.35
C PHE A 110 -14.70 9.82 51.96
N PRO A 111 -14.64 8.65 51.29
CA PRO A 111 -14.03 7.43 51.82
C PRO A 111 -12.52 7.45 51.64
N PHE A 112 -11.83 8.32 52.38
CA PHE A 112 -10.38 8.49 52.29
C PHE A 112 -9.63 7.22 52.74
N ASP A 113 -9.96 6.70 53.92
CA ASP A 113 -9.20 5.62 54.57
C ASP A 113 -9.31 4.29 53.80
N ASP A 114 -10.44 4.04 53.14
CA ASP A 114 -10.74 2.85 52.34
C ASP A 114 -10.83 3.14 50.83
N TRP A 115 -10.19 4.20 50.31
CA TRP A 115 -10.35 4.66 48.91
C TRP A 115 -10.14 3.55 47.87
N LYS A 116 -9.14 2.68 48.06
CA LYS A 116 -8.88 1.52 47.18
C LYS A 116 -10.03 0.50 47.17
N THR A 117 -10.82 0.41 48.24
CA THR A 117 -12.00 -0.48 48.33
C THR A 117 -13.23 0.19 47.76
N TYR A 118 -13.40 1.50 48.00
CA TYR A 118 -14.44 2.28 47.34
C TYR A 118 -14.35 2.24 45.81
N VAL A 119 -13.15 2.43 45.24
CA VAL A 119 -12.91 2.31 43.79
C VAL A 119 -13.19 0.88 43.29
N TRP A 120 -12.81 -0.14 44.07
CA TRP A 120 -13.07 -1.54 43.72
C TRP A 120 -14.56 -1.86 43.63
N GLU A 121 -15.34 -1.42 44.61
CA GLU A 121 -16.78 -1.67 44.72
C GLU A 121 -17.61 -0.81 43.77
N MET A 122 -17.20 0.45 43.51
CA MET A 122 -17.96 1.39 42.68
C MET A 122 -17.59 1.34 41.19
N GLN A 123 -16.33 1.05 40.85
CA GLN A 123 -15.86 1.02 39.47
C GLN A 123 -15.58 -0.40 38.97
N ILE A 124 -14.62 -1.10 39.60
CA ILE A 124 -14.01 -2.29 39.02
C ILE A 124 -15.00 -3.45 38.95
N ILE A 125 -15.56 -3.89 40.08
CA ILE A 125 -16.45 -5.05 40.11
C ILE A 125 -17.75 -4.83 39.30
N PRO A 126 -18.44 -3.67 39.38
CA PRO A 126 -19.63 -3.44 38.55
C PRO A 126 -19.29 -3.38 37.05
N SER A 127 -18.17 -2.77 36.64
CA SER A 127 -17.78 -2.74 35.23
C SER A 127 -17.39 -4.14 34.71
N LEU A 128 -16.73 -4.96 35.52
CA LEU A 128 -16.42 -6.35 35.16
C LEU A 128 -17.70 -7.19 34.96
N LYS A 129 -18.75 -6.97 35.76
CA LYS A 129 -20.05 -7.63 35.54
C LYS A 129 -20.68 -7.24 34.21
N VAL A 130 -20.73 -5.94 33.92
CA VAL A 130 -21.28 -5.42 32.64
C VAL A 130 -20.46 -5.96 31.44
N PHE A 131 -19.13 -5.99 31.56
CA PHE A 131 -18.26 -6.61 30.55
C PHE A 131 -18.56 -8.11 30.36
N GLN A 132 -18.74 -8.86 31.46
CA GLN A 132 -19.10 -10.28 31.41
C GLN A 132 -20.48 -10.54 30.81
N GLU A 133 -21.45 -9.66 31.07
CA GLU A 133 -22.80 -9.75 30.50
C GLU A 133 -22.83 -9.43 28.99
N GLN A 134 -21.91 -8.59 28.50
CA GLN A 134 -21.80 -8.24 27.08
C GLN A 134 -20.94 -9.24 26.27
N GLU A 135 -19.78 -9.64 26.81
CA GLU A 135 -18.77 -10.45 26.10
C GLU A 135 -18.82 -11.94 26.47
N GLY A 136 -19.64 -12.33 27.45
CA GLY A 136 -19.70 -13.70 27.99
C GLY A 136 -18.46 -14.14 28.79
N HIS A 137 -17.40 -13.33 28.83
CA HIS A 137 -16.11 -13.66 29.44
C HIS A 137 -15.44 -12.45 30.10
N LEU A 138 -14.49 -12.70 31.01
CA LEU A 138 -13.72 -11.66 31.71
C LEU A 138 -12.32 -11.42 31.15
N PHE A 139 -12.12 -11.68 29.85
CA PHE A 139 -10.89 -11.28 29.15
C PHE A 139 -10.97 -9.81 28.71
N VAL A 140 -10.68 -8.91 29.65
CA VAL A 140 -10.56 -7.48 29.35
C VAL A 140 -9.18 -7.19 28.75
N ARG A 141 -9.13 -6.65 27.53
CA ARG A 141 -7.90 -6.17 26.87
C ARG A 141 -7.38 -4.90 27.54
N GLN A 142 -6.07 -4.68 27.55
CA GLN A 142 -5.41 -3.57 28.23
C GLN A 142 -5.87 -2.17 27.78
N SER A 143 -6.07 -1.97 26.48
CA SER A 143 -6.58 -0.73 25.89
C SER A 143 -8.08 -0.49 26.12
N PHE A 144 -8.83 -1.46 26.67
CA PHE A 144 -10.26 -1.29 26.92
C PHE A 144 -10.56 -0.19 27.96
N GLN A 145 -11.29 0.82 27.52
CA GLN A 145 -11.81 1.92 28.32
C GLN A 145 -13.34 1.83 28.38
N VAL A 146 -13.91 2.02 29.57
CA VAL A 146 -15.37 2.03 29.77
C VAL A 146 -15.97 3.20 28.97
N PRO A 147 -16.95 2.97 28.08
CA PRO A 147 -17.61 4.04 27.32
C PRO A 147 -18.19 5.13 28.23
N VAL A 148 -18.12 6.38 27.76
CA VAL A 148 -18.72 7.54 28.44
C VAL A 148 -20.12 7.76 27.87
N GLY A 149 -21.13 7.91 28.72
CA GLY A 149 -22.52 8.15 28.30
C GLY A 149 -23.34 6.89 27.99
N ASP A 150 -22.80 5.69 28.25
CA ASP A 150 -23.54 4.43 28.12
C ASP A 150 -24.05 3.98 29.50
N ASP A 151 -25.36 4.12 29.72
CA ASP A 151 -26.05 3.80 30.98
C ASP A 151 -26.00 2.32 31.38
N ARG A 152 -25.59 1.42 30.48
CA ARG A 152 -25.31 0.02 30.84
C ARG A 152 -24.10 -0.09 31.76
N TRP A 153 -23.15 0.84 31.66
CA TRP A 153 -21.96 0.88 32.49
C TRP A 153 -22.21 1.68 33.77
N PRO A 154 -21.59 1.31 34.90
CA PRO A 154 -21.67 2.10 36.11
C PRO A 154 -21.12 3.51 35.85
N ARG A 155 -21.94 4.54 36.05
CA ARG A 155 -21.57 5.96 35.85
C ARG A 155 -20.27 6.35 36.56
N ALA A 156 -20.01 5.73 37.71
CA ALA A 156 -18.77 5.86 38.47
C ALA A 156 -17.49 5.49 37.70
N ALA A 157 -17.59 4.64 36.67
CA ALA A 157 -16.48 4.11 35.88
C ALA A 157 -16.40 4.63 34.44
N TRP A 158 -17.30 5.51 33.99
CA TRP A 158 -17.21 6.10 32.65
C TRP A 158 -15.82 6.72 32.40
N GLY A 159 -15.19 6.35 31.29
CA GLY A 159 -13.83 6.77 30.94
C GLY A 159 -12.70 6.09 31.75
N VAL A 160 -12.98 5.11 32.62
CA VAL A 160 -11.95 4.33 33.30
C VAL A 160 -11.31 3.35 32.31
N LYS A 161 -9.97 3.35 32.23
CA LYS A 161 -9.17 2.31 31.55
C LYS A 161 -9.24 1.00 32.33
N LEU A 162 -10.37 0.31 32.25
CA LEU A 162 -10.64 -0.95 32.96
C LEU A 162 -9.64 -2.04 32.55
N GLY A 163 -9.23 -2.07 31.28
CA GLY A 163 -8.18 -2.95 30.79
C GLY A 163 -6.87 -2.82 31.56
N SER A 164 -6.37 -1.61 31.72
CA SER A 164 -5.16 -1.34 32.50
C SER A 164 -5.34 -1.69 33.99
N GLN A 165 -6.54 -1.54 34.55
CA GLN A 165 -6.84 -2.00 35.91
C GLN A 165 -6.80 -3.53 36.03
N CYS A 166 -7.35 -4.26 35.04
CA CYS A 166 -7.25 -5.72 34.98
C CYS A 166 -5.79 -6.19 34.87
N GLN A 167 -4.95 -5.50 34.10
CA GLN A 167 -3.53 -5.83 33.99
C GLN A 167 -2.78 -5.62 35.33
N LEU A 168 -3.05 -4.52 36.03
CA LEU A 168 -2.53 -4.30 37.39
C LEU A 168 -2.99 -5.40 38.36
N ILE A 169 -4.26 -5.83 38.28
CA ILE A 169 -4.81 -6.91 39.11
C ILE A 169 -4.09 -8.25 38.84
N ARG A 170 -3.75 -8.55 37.58
CA ARG A 170 -3.00 -9.76 37.21
C ARG A 170 -1.57 -9.73 37.74
N ARG A 171 -0.87 -8.60 37.58
CA ARG A 171 0.49 -8.42 38.12
C ARG A 171 0.51 -8.51 39.64
N ASP A 172 -0.47 -7.91 40.32
CA ASP A 172 -0.55 -7.85 41.77
C ASP A 172 -1.17 -9.14 42.39
N ALA A 173 -1.42 -10.19 41.59
CA ALA A 173 -2.19 -11.37 41.99
C ALA A 173 -1.53 -12.29 43.04
N GLU A 174 -0.21 -12.21 43.22
CA GLU A 174 0.54 -12.98 44.22
C GLU A 174 0.73 -12.20 45.52
N ASP A 175 1.36 -11.01 45.45
CA ASP A 175 1.76 -10.23 46.64
C ASP A 175 0.92 -8.96 46.92
N GLY A 176 0.17 -8.45 45.94
CA GLY A 176 -0.48 -7.12 46.02
C GLY A 176 -1.99 -7.12 46.27
N LEU A 177 -2.67 -8.24 46.00
CA LEU A 177 -4.13 -8.37 46.10
C LEU A 177 -4.55 -9.17 47.34
N SER A 178 -5.60 -8.71 48.03
CA SER A 178 -6.12 -9.45 49.18
C SER A 178 -6.88 -10.71 48.77
N GLU A 179 -6.76 -11.77 49.56
CA GLU A 179 -7.46 -13.05 49.38
C GLU A 179 -8.97 -12.91 49.10
N GLN A 180 -9.65 -11.99 49.77
CA GLN A 180 -11.08 -11.74 49.55
C GLN A 180 -11.39 -11.20 48.15
N ARG A 181 -10.51 -10.34 47.59
CA ARG A 181 -10.64 -9.82 46.23
C ARG A 181 -10.28 -10.87 45.19
N LYS A 182 -9.26 -11.68 45.46
CA LYS A 182 -8.88 -12.83 44.62
C LYS A 182 -10.04 -13.82 44.49
N GLN A 183 -10.59 -14.26 45.63
CA GLN A 183 -11.77 -15.14 45.69
C GLN A 183 -13.02 -14.54 45.02
N GLN A 184 -13.23 -13.21 45.13
CA GLN A 184 -14.32 -12.53 44.43
C GLN A 184 -14.16 -12.59 42.92
N LEU A 185 -12.94 -12.35 42.41
CA LEU A 185 -12.62 -12.45 40.99
C LEU A 185 -12.67 -13.90 40.47
N ASP A 186 -12.16 -14.86 41.24
CA ASP A 186 -12.25 -16.29 40.94
C ASP A 186 -13.72 -16.73 40.81
N ALA A 187 -14.59 -16.29 41.72
CA ALA A 187 -16.02 -16.59 41.69
C ALA A 187 -16.76 -15.96 40.50
N MET A 188 -16.22 -14.88 39.91
CA MET A 188 -16.71 -14.31 38.66
C MET A 188 -16.12 -14.99 37.41
N GLY A 189 -15.09 -15.82 37.55
CA GLY A 189 -14.37 -16.43 36.43
C GLY A 189 -13.33 -15.51 35.78
N PHE A 190 -12.69 -14.63 36.57
CA PHE A 190 -11.71 -13.67 36.08
C PHE A 190 -10.49 -14.34 35.42
N VAL A 191 -9.97 -13.69 34.38
CA VAL A 191 -8.85 -14.20 33.59
C VAL A 191 -7.53 -13.67 34.14
N TRP A 192 -6.87 -14.50 34.95
CA TRP A 192 -5.56 -14.21 35.56
C TRP A 192 -4.36 -14.25 34.60
N SER A 193 -4.46 -14.97 33.49
CA SER A 193 -3.35 -15.12 32.55
C SER A 193 -3.85 -15.04 31.11
N ASP A 194 -3.49 -13.94 30.46
CA ASP A 194 -3.80 -13.64 29.05
C ASP A 194 -3.25 -14.71 28.12
N ALA A 195 -2.03 -15.20 28.39
CA ALA A 195 -1.41 -16.28 27.64
C ALA A 195 -2.23 -17.59 27.76
N GLN A 196 -2.63 -17.99 28.98
CA GLN A 196 -3.42 -19.21 29.18
C GLN A 196 -4.83 -19.10 28.58
N TRP A 197 -5.44 -17.91 28.60
CA TRP A 197 -6.76 -17.69 28.01
C TRP A 197 -6.71 -17.62 26.49
N LYS A 198 -5.76 -16.88 25.89
CA LYS A 198 -5.53 -16.88 24.44
C LYS A 198 -5.22 -18.30 23.95
N TRP A 199 -4.40 -19.05 24.69
CA TRP A 199 -4.16 -20.48 24.42
C TRP A 199 -5.45 -21.30 24.47
N LYS A 200 -6.19 -21.28 25.58
CA LYS A 200 -7.35 -22.16 25.77
C LYS A 200 -8.56 -21.78 24.93
N MET A 201 -8.93 -20.50 24.90
CA MET A 201 -10.19 -20.03 24.31
C MET A 201 -10.05 -19.55 22.87
N GLN A 202 -8.89 -18.98 22.48
CA GLN A 202 -8.66 -18.65 21.08
C GLN A 202 -8.05 -19.84 20.33
N PHE A 203 -6.85 -20.29 20.72
CA PHE A 203 -6.14 -21.30 19.95
C PHE A 203 -6.76 -22.71 20.04
N LEU A 204 -6.89 -23.30 21.24
CA LEU A 204 -7.38 -24.68 21.37
C LEU A 204 -8.84 -24.81 20.89
N THR A 205 -9.73 -23.87 21.22
CA THR A 205 -11.12 -23.90 20.72
C THR A 205 -11.17 -23.81 19.20
N ALA A 206 -10.46 -22.86 18.59
CA ALA A 206 -10.43 -22.75 17.13
C ALA A 206 -9.83 -24.00 16.46
N MET A 207 -8.79 -24.61 17.04
CA MET A 207 -8.26 -25.88 16.54
C MET A 207 -9.25 -27.05 16.68
N LYS A 208 -10.02 -27.13 17.78
CA LYS A 208 -11.09 -28.14 17.92
C LYS A 208 -12.17 -27.96 16.86
N HIS A 209 -12.61 -26.72 16.60
CA HIS A 209 -13.58 -26.45 15.54
C HIS A 209 -13.01 -26.71 14.14
N TYR A 210 -11.77 -26.30 13.86
CA TYR A 210 -11.08 -26.59 12.60
C TYR A 210 -11.03 -28.11 12.33
N ARG A 211 -10.58 -28.90 13.32
CA ARG A 211 -10.51 -30.37 13.22
C ARG A 211 -11.89 -31.01 13.07
N ASN A 212 -12.92 -30.49 13.74
CA ASN A 212 -14.28 -31.02 13.61
C ASN A 212 -14.92 -30.70 12.25
N LEU A 213 -14.57 -29.56 11.63
CA LEU A 213 -15.10 -29.15 10.33
C LEU A 213 -14.37 -29.82 9.16
N TYR A 214 -13.04 -29.90 9.22
CA TYR A 214 -12.20 -30.37 8.09
C TYR A 214 -11.50 -31.72 8.35
N GLY A 215 -11.61 -32.29 9.56
CA GLY A 215 -11.06 -33.62 9.88
C GLY A 215 -9.55 -33.66 10.20
N HIS A 216 -8.82 -32.55 10.12
CA HIS A 216 -7.37 -32.49 10.36
C HIS A 216 -6.94 -31.21 11.10
N CYS A 217 -5.68 -31.19 11.57
CA CYS A 217 -5.06 -30.03 12.23
C CYS A 217 -4.08 -29.23 11.34
N ALA A 218 -3.89 -29.63 10.08
CA ALA A 218 -3.06 -28.89 9.13
C ALA A 218 -3.75 -27.59 8.66
N VAL A 219 -3.45 -26.46 9.30
CA VAL A 219 -3.99 -25.13 8.95
C VAL A 219 -3.01 -24.37 8.05
N HIS A 220 -3.49 -23.81 6.93
CA HIS A 220 -2.70 -22.92 6.07
C HIS A 220 -2.37 -21.59 6.79
N HIS A 221 -1.15 -21.06 6.63
CA HIS A 221 -0.67 -19.91 7.41
C HIS A 221 -1.54 -18.64 7.27
N THR A 222 -2.17 -18.42 6.10
CA THR A 222 -3.10 -17.30 5.85
C THR A 222 -4.53 -17.52 6.38
N PHE A 223 -4.84 -18.68 6.97
CA PHE A 223 -6.20 -18.98 7.41
C PHE A 223 -6.63 -18.03 8.53
N LYS A 224 -7.67 -17.24 8.25
CA LYS A 224 -8.37 -16.39 9.21
C LYS A 224 -9.75 -17.01 9.45
N VAL A 225 -10.11 -17.18 10.72
CA VAL A 225 -11.45 -17.62 11.10
C VAL A 225 -12.46 -16.59 10.57
N PRO A 226 -13.55 -17.02 9.91
CA PRO A 226 -14.55 -16.10 9.37
C PRO A 226 -15.21 -15.26 10.46
N THR A 227 -15.81 -14.13 10.08
CA THR A 227 -16.68 -13.33 10.94
C THR A 227 -18.14 -13.67 10.68
N ASN A 228 -18.98 -13.68 11.71
CA ASN A 228 -20.42 -13.99 11.63
C ASN A 228 -20.75 -15.39 11.05
N ASP A 229 -19.84 -16.35 11.19
CA ASP A 229 -20.02 -17.72 10.69
C ASP A 229 -20.45 -18.64 11.86
N PRO A 230 -21.65 -19.25 11.80
CA PRO A 230 -22.24 -19.99 12.91
C PRO A 230 -21.53 -21.32 13.22
N PHE A 231 -20.64 -21.80 12.35
CA PHE A 231 -19.83 -22.99 12.62
C PHE A 231 -18.60 -22.69 13.51
N TRP A 232 -18.33 -21.40 13.75
CA TRP A 232 -17.22 -20.91 14.56
C TRP A 232 -17.73 -20.16 15.80
N PRO A 233 -17.14 -20.39 16.99
CA PRO A 233 -17.45 -19.59 18.17
C PRO A 233 -17.08 -18.12 17.97
N GLU A 234 -17.91 -17.21 18.50
CA GLU A 234 -17.75 -15.76 18.33
C GLU A 234 -16.37 -15.26 18.82
N VAL A 235 -15.85 -15.83 19.92
CA VAL A 235 -14.51 -15.56 20.46
C VAL A 235 -13.36 -15.90 19.49
N ASN A 236 -13.64 -16.68 18.44
CA ASN A 236 -12.69 -17.02 17.39
C ASN A 236 -12.90 -16.19 16.11
N TRP A 237 -14.00 -15.46 15.94
CA TRP A 237 -14.25 -14.72 14.71
C TRP A 237 -13.14 -13.72 14.38
N GLY A 238 -12.66 -13.75 13.13
CA GLY A 238 -11.53 -12.95 12.66
C GLY A 238 -10.15 -13.36 13.19
N TYR A 239 -10.03 -14.40 14.02
CA TYR A 239 -8.75 -14.86 14.55
C TYR A 239 -7.83 -15.41 13.45
N ARG A 240 -6.59 -14.93 13.38
CA ARG A 240 -5.55 -15.40 12.42
C ARG A 240 -5.00 -16.78 12.85
N LEU A 241 -5.85 -17.82 12.86
CA LEU A 241 -5.52 -19.17 13.33
C LEU A 241 -4.32 -19.76 12.59
N GLY A 242 -4.19 -19.55 11.28
CA GLY A 242 -3.05 -20.00 10.49
C GLY A 242 -1.70 -19.45 10.99
N HIS A 243 -1.67 -18.16 11.32
CA HIS A 243 -0.50 -17.51 11.91
C HIS A 243 -0.20 -18.04 13.33
N ALA A 244 -1.24 -18.29 14.13
CA ALA A 244 -1.08 -18.91 15.45
C ALA A 244 -0.51 -20.34 15.36
N VAL A 245 -0.97 -21.15 14.41
CA VAL A 245 -0.43 -22.49 14.14
C VAL A 245 1.03 -22.42 13.67
N ALA A 246 1.39 -21.46 12.81
CA ALA A 246 2.77 -21.25 12.40
C ALA A 246 3.67 -20.87 13.60
N LYS A 247 3.20 -19.97 14.48
CA LYS A 247 3.93 -19.61 15.71
C LYS A 247 4.09 -20.79 16.68
N VAL A 248 3.08 -21.67 16.79
CA VAL A 248 3.20 -22.91 17.58
C VAL A 248 4.22 -23.86 16.97
N LYS A 249 4.29 -24.00 15.64
CA LYS A 249 5.31 -24.80 14.97
C LYS A 249 6.73 -24.26 15.20
N ALA A 250 6.95 -22.95 15.04
CA ALA A 250 8.24 -22.33 15.36
C ALA A 250 8.66 -22.56 16.83
N ASN A 251 7.74 -22.34 17.79
CA ASN A 251 8.02 -22.59 19.20
C ASN A 251 8.29 -24.09 19.53
N LEU A 252 7.78 -25.03 18.73
CA LEU A 252 8.09 -26.46 18.86
C LEU A 252 9.52 -26.77 18.39
N GLU A 253 9.94 -26.18 17.26
CA GLU A 253 11.31 -26.29 16.74
C GLU A 253 12.34 -25.70 17.73
N GLU A 254 12.03 -24.53 18.30
CA GLU A 254 12.84 -23.88 19.34
C GLU A 254 12.76 -24.55 20.73
N HIS A 255 11.95 -25.62 20.88
CA HIS A 255 11.70 -26.31 22.16
C HIS A 255 11.13 -25.40 23.27
N ALA A 256 10.53 -24.27 22.90
CA ALA A 256 10.00 -23.23 23.79
C ALA A 256 8.59 -23.53 24.34
N MET A 257 8.06 -24.74 24.14
CA MET A 257 6.70 -25.12 24.55
C MET A 257 6.62 -25.72 25.96
N THR A 258 5.64 -25.25 26.74
CA THR A 258 5.42 -25.77 28.10
C THR A 258 4.89 -27.21 28.08
N PRO A 259 5.16 -28.05 29.11
CA PRO A 259 4.66 -29.42 29.17
C PRO A 259 3.12 -29.53 29.10
N ARG A 260 2.41 -28.50 29.59
CA ARG A 260 0.95 -28.41 29.50
C ARG A 260 0.48 -28.13 28.07
N ALA A 261 1.06 -27.15 27.39
CA ALA A 261 0.79 -26.89 25.98
C ALA A 261 1.05 -28.13 25.11
N MET A 262 2.13 -28.86 25.39
CA MET A 262 2.43 -30.13 24.73
C MET A 262 1.38 -31.22 24.98
N ALA A 263 0.77 -31.29 26.17
CA ALA A 263 -0.32 -32.20 26.46
C ALA A 263 -1.61 -31.80 25.72
N ASP A 264 -1.94 -30.50 25.72
CA ASP A 264 -3.10 -29.97 25.00
C ASP A 264 -2.98 -30.24 23.48
N LEU A 265 -1.81 -30.04 22.88
CA LEU A 265 -1.55 -30.34 21.46
C LEU A 265 -1.66 -31.84 21.13
N ARG A 266 -1.29 -32.73 22.07
CA ARG A 266 -1.49 -34.18 21.91
C ARG A 266 -2.97 -34.56 21.96
N GLU A 267 -3.75 -33.95 22.85
CA GLU A 267 -5.22 -34.14 22.91
C GLU A 267 -5.92 -33.69 21.61
N LEU A 268 -5.36 -32.69 20.92
CA LEU A 268 -5.84 -32.21 19.62
C LEU A 268 -5.45 -33.09 18.43
N ASN A 269 -4.64 -34.15 18.61
CA ASN A 269 -3.95 -34.84 17.52
C ASN A 269 -3.14 -33.88 16.60
N PHE A 270 -2.56 -32.81 17.16
CA PHE A 270 -1.88 -31.78 16.37
C PHE A 270 -0.68 -32.30 15.55
N PHE A 271 -0.07 -33.40 16.02
CA PHE A 271 1.12 -34.01 15.44
C PHE A 271 0.82 -35.13 14.41
N GLU A 272 -0.45 -35.35 14.05
CA GLU A 272 -0.82 -36.32 13.01
C GLU A 272 -0.62 -35.74 11.60
N ASP A 273 0.65 -35.65 11.20
CA ASP A 273 1.04 -35.27 9.85
C ASP A 273 0.46 -36.24 8.80
N GLY A 274 0.05 -35.71 7.65
CA GLY A 274 -0.60 -36.49 6.59
C GLY A 274 -2.11 -36.65 6.73
N LEU A 275 -2.70 -36.38 7.90
CA LEU A 275 -4.14 -36.55 8.14
C LEU A 275 -5.03 -35.74 7.17
N SER A 276 -4.56 -34.58 6.69
CA SER A 276 -5.19 -33.79 5.62
C SER A 276 -5.34 -34.60 4.32
N ARG A 277 -4.26 -35.26 3.88
CA ARG A 277 -4.23 -36.09 2.67
C ARG A 277 -5.10 -37.33 2.81
N ASP A 278 -5.17 -37.90 4.01
CA ASP A 278 -6.02 -39.07 4.28
C ASP A 278 -7.50 -38.70 4.31
N VAL A 279 -7.88 -37.58 4.94
CA VAL A 279 -9.25 -37.06 4.87
C VAL A 279 -9.64 -36.73 3.43
N TRP A 280 -8.75 -36.11 2.67
CA TRP A 280 -9.00 -35.82 1.26
C TRP A 280 -9.24 -37.11 0.44
N ARG A 281 -8.30 -38.06 0.51
CA ARG A 281 -8.30 -39.31 -0.26
C ARG A 281 -9.45 -40.25 0.11
N GLU A 282 -9.79 -40.35 1.39
CA GLU A 282 -10.70 -41.40 1.90
C GLU A 282 -12.10 -40.88 2.26
N ALA A 283 -12.27 -39.56 2.45
CA ALA A 283 -13.56 -38.97 2.77
C ALA A 283 -14.02 -38.00 1.67
N LEU A 284 -13.26 -36.94 1.37
CA LEU A 284 -13.73 -35.88 0.47
C LEU A 284 -13.83 -36.33 -0.98
N MET A 285 -12.73 -36.80 -1.60
CA MET A 285 -12.76 -37.23 -3.02
C MET A 285 -13.81 -38.30 -3.33
N PRO A 286 -13.94 -39.39 -2.53
CA PRO A 286 -14.99 -40.38 -2.78
C PRO A 286 -16.40 -39.82 -2.55
N SER A 287 -16.57 -38.85 -1.64
CA SER A 287 -17.85 -38.17 -1.44
C SER A 287 -18.21 -37.24 -2.62
N LEU A 288 -17.22 -36.58 -3.22
CA LEU A 288 -17.42 -35.75 -4.42
C LEU A 288 -17.77 -36.61 -5.64
N GLU A 289 -17.03 -37.71 -5.86
CA GLU A 289 -17.35 -38.71 -6.88
C GLU A 289 -18.79 -39.24 -6.73
N LEU A 290 -19.14 -39.63 -5.49
CA LEU A 290 -20.45 -40.17 -5.19
C LEU A 290 -21.56 -39.13 -5.37
N TYR A 291 -21.38 -37.91 -4.87
CA TYR A 291 -22.38 -36.83 -5.03
C TYR A 291 -22.70 -36.58 -6.50
N ALA A 292 -21.66 -36.37 -7.33
CA ALA A 292 -21.84 -36.15 -8.76
C ALA A 292 -22.57 -37.31 -9.45
N SER A 293 -22.25 -38.56 -9.08
CA SER A 293 -22.92 -39.75 -9.64
C SER A 293 -24.39 -39.94 -9.18
N LEU A 294 -24.73 -39.53 -7.96
CA LEU A 294 -26.08 -39.70 -7.40
C LEU A 294 -27.04 -38.60 -7.86
N PHE A 295 -26.57 -37.35 -7.92
CA PHE A 295 -27.42 -36.18 -8.19
C PHE A 295 -27.32 -35.67 -9.63
N GLY A 296 -26.28 -36.05 -10.39
CA GLY A 296 -26.07 -35.59 -11.76
C GLY A 296 -25.68 -34.11 -11.89
N ASP A 297 -25.42 -33.45 -10.76
CA ASP A 297 -24.97 -32.07 -10.62
C ASP A 297 -23.79 -32.03 -9.63
N THR A 298 -22.92 -31.03 -9.77
CA THR A 298 -21.77 -30.79 -8.90
C THR A 298 -21.98 -29.61 -7.95
N PHE A 299 -23.13 -28.92 -8.04
CA PHE A 299 -23.58 -27.99 -7.01
C PHE A 299 -24.00 -28.72 -5.73
N ILE A 300 -23.21 -28.54 -4.66
CA ILE A 300 -23.49 -29.10 -3.33
C ILE A 300 -24.04 -27.96 -2.44
N PRO A 301 -25.29 -28.04 -1.96
CA PRO A 301 -25.86 -27.05 -1.04
C PRO A 301 -25.00 -26.87 0.22
N GLN A 302 -24.83 -25.63 0.70
CA GLN A 302 -23.98 -25.29 1.85
C GLN A 302 -24.30 -26.12 3.12
N ASP A 303 -25.59 -26.40 3.34
CA ASP A 303 -26.10 -27.16 4.49
C ASP A 303 -25.98 -28.68 4.34
N PHE A 304 -25.56 -29.18 3.17
CA PHE A 304 -25.44 -30.61 2.89
C PHE A 304 -24.44 -31.29 3.84
N VAL A 305 -24.96 -32.32 4.52
CA VAL A 305 -24.22 -33.19 5.44
C VAL A 305 -24.17 -34.58 4.83
N VAL A 306 -23.00 -35.19 4.79
CA VAL A 306 -22.85 -36.57 4.30
C VAL A 306 -23.63 -37.53 5.21
N PRO A 307 -24.60 -38.31 4.66
CA PRO A 307 -25.36 -39.30 5.40
C PRO A 307 -24.49 -40.38 6.05
N SER A 308 -24.89 -40.85 7.23
CA SER A 308 -24.19 -41.92 7.96
C SER A 308 -24.58 -43.33 7.50
N GLU A 309 -24.63 -43.55 6.19
CA GLU A 309 -25.08 -44.79 5.56
C GLU A 309 -24.39 -45.06 4.22
N ALA A 310 -24.34 -46.32 3.80
CA ALA A 310 -23.85 -46.70 2.48
C ALA A 310 -24.77 -46.09 1.38
N PRO A 311 -24.22 -45.62 0.25
CA PRO A 311 -22.85 -45.83 -0.23
C PRO A 311 -21.80 -44.80 0.22
N TRP A 312 -22.12 -43.87 1.12
CA TRP A 312 -21.16 -42.84 1.56
C TRP A 312 -20.00 -43.44 2.37
N PRO A 313 -18.75 -42.96 2.17
CA PRO A 313 -17.60 -43.49 2.89
C PRO A 313 -17.69 -43.18 4.39
N GLU A 314 -17.42 -44.17 5.25
CA GLU A 314 -17.63 -44.06 6.70
C GLU A 314 -16.87 -42.88 7.33
N ARG A 315 -15.68 -42.57 6.81
CA ARG A 315 -14.84 -41.45 7.24
C ARG A 315 -15.45 -40.07 6.96
N ALA A 316 -16.40 -39.98 6.02
CA ALA A 316 -17.12 -38.75 5.71
C ALA A 316 -18.46 -38.63 6.45
N TRP A 317 -18.95 -39.65 7.15
CA TRP A 317 -20.25 -39.60 7.83
C TRP A 317 -20.37 -38.41 8.79
N GLY A 318 -21.41 -37.58 8.61
CA GLY A 318 -21.63 -36.35 9.38
C GLY A 318 -20.78 -35.14 8.94
N MET A 319 -19.88 -35.31 7.95
CA MET A 319 -19.06 -34.23 7.41
C MET A 319 -19.92 -33.18 6.68
N LYS A 320 -19.62 -31.90 6.91
CA LYS A 320 -20.31 -30.75 6.31
C LYS A 320 -19.81 -30.48 4.89
N LEU A 321 -19.93 -31.47 4.01
CA LEU A 321 -19.33 -31.45 2.66
C LEU A 321 -19.69 -30.18 1.87
N GLY A 322 -20.93 -29.70 1.93
CA GLY A 322 -21.34 -28.46 1.27
C GLY A 322 -20.55 -27.24 1.72
N TYR A 323 -20.56 -26.97 3.03
CA TYR A 323 -19.76 -25.92 3.66
C TYR A 323 -18.26 -26.05 3.37
N ILE A 324 -17.71 -27.27 3.38
CA ILE A 324 -16.30 -27.48 3.02
C ILE A 324 -16.07 -27.03 1.58
N VAL A 325 -16.84 -27.52 0.61
CA VAL A 325 -16.68 -27.23 -0.83
C VAL A 325 -16.89 -25.76 -1.18
N GLU A 326 -17.80 -25.06 -0.51
CA GLU A 326 -17.97 -23.61 -0.64
C GLU A 326 -16.73 -22.84 -0.11
N THR A 327 -16.18 -23.29 1.02
CA THR A 327 -15.16 -22.54 1.77
C THR A 327 -13.72 -22.90 1.40
N ILE A 328 -13.52 -24.00 0.67
CA ILE A 328 -12.22 -24.59 0.34
C ILE A 328 -11.29 -23.60 -0.37
N ASN A 329 -11.82 -22.90 -1.39
CA ASN A 329 -11.10 -21.88 -2.17
C ASN A 329 -10.86 -20.60 -1.37
N SER A 330 -11.90 -20.06 -0.74
CA SER A 330 -11.84 -18.78 -0.03
C SER A 330 -10.91 -18.83 1.19
N ARG A 331 -10.67 -20.03 1.73
CA ARG A 331 -9.87 -20.26 2.94
C ARG A 331 -8.60 -21.09 2.72
N ARG A 332 -8.31 -21.50 1.47
CA ARG A 332 -7.13 -22.28 1.05
C ARG A 332 -6.94 -23.59 1.82
N ILE A 333 -8.04 -24.31 2.06
CA ILE A 333 -8.06 -25.62 2.72
C ILE A 333 -7.85 -26.70 1.67
N PHE A 334 -7.15 -27.79 1.99
CA PHE A 334 -6.80 -28.88 1.04
C PHE A 334 -6.13 -28.41 -0.27
N LYS A 335 -5.47 -27.24 -0.26
CA LYS A 335 -4.94 -26.59 -1.47
C LYS A 335 -4.01 -27.51 -2.26
N ASP A 336 -3.12 -28.21 -1.58
CA ASP A 336 -2.14 -29.09 -2.22
C ASP A 336 -2.80 -30.37 -2.73
N GLU A 337 -3.76 -30.91 -1.98
CA GLU A 337 -4.54 -32.08 -2.35
C GLU A 337 -5.44 -31.84 -3.58
N ILE A 338 -6.18 -30.72 -3.61
CA ILE A 338 -6.96 -30.27 -4.78
C ILE A 338 -6.06 -30.17 -6.01
N GLN A 339 -4.86 -29.59 -5.88
CA GLN A 339 -3.95 -29.42 -7.01
C GLN A 339 -3.48 -30.76 -7.59
N ASN A 340 -3.33 -31.79 -6.75
CA ASN A 340 -2.96 -33.14 -7.19
C ASN A 340 -4.10 -33.86 -7.91
N ASP A 341 -5.34 -33.79 -7.39
CA ASP A 341 -6.51 -34.47 -7.98
C ASP A 341 -7.28 -33.61 -9.02
N LYS A 342 -6.71 -32.48 -9.42
CA LYS A 342 -7.32 -31.47 -10.30
C LYS A 342 -7.91 -32.03 -11.60
N GLN A 343 -7.19 -32.91 -12.29
CA GLN A 343 -7.66 -33.51 -13.55
C GLN A 343 -8.89 -34.42 -13.31
N LYS A 344 -8.90 -35.16 -12.20
CA LYS A 344 -10.00 -36.05 -11.82
C LYS A 344 -11.27 -35.27 -11.46
N LEU A 345 -11.11 -34.16 -10.71
CA LEU A 345 -12.22 -33.23 -10.41
C LEU A 345 -12.84 -32.63 -11.69
N LYS A 346 -12.00 -32.27 -12.67
CA LYS A 346 -12.45 -31.76 -13.98
C LYS A 346 -13.25 -32.81 -14.77
N GLU A 347 -12.82 -34.08 -14.74
CA GLU A 347 -13.52 -35.19 -15.40
C GLU A 347 -14.89 -35.52 -14.77
N LEU A 348 -15.03 -35.31 -13.45
CA LEU A 348 -16.29 -35.44 -12.73
C LEU A 348 -17.28 -34.28 -12.98
N GLY A 349 -16.91 -33.29 -13.80
CA GLY A 349 -17.76 -32.14 -14.11
C GLY A 349 -17.83 -31.09 -13.01
N TYR A 350 -16.97 -31.16 -11.98
CA TYR A 350 -16.91 -30.10 -10.96
C TYR A 350 -16.44 -28.80 -11.62
N ALA A 351 -17.33 -27.82 -11.64
CA ALA A 351 -17.04 -26.53 -12.25
C ALA A 351 -15.86 -25.86 -11.52
N TRP A 352 -14.95 -25.29 -12.31
CA TRP A 352 -13.76 -24.54 -11.84
C TRP A 352 -14.10 -23.44 -10.82
N GLU A 353 -15.35 -23.03 -10.82
CA GLU A 353 -15.98 -22.00 -10.02
C GLU A 353 -15.93 -22.26 -8.49
N SER A 354 -15.99 -23.52 -8.04
CA SER A 354 -15.98 -23.87 -6.60
C SER A 354 -14.64 -24.40 -6.09
N LEU A 355 -13.72 -24.80 -6.98
CA LEU A 355 -12.46 -25.47 -6.62
C LEU A 355 -11.19 -24.85 -7.26
N PHE A 356 -11.32 -23.94 -8.24
CA PHE A 356 -10.20 -23.44 -9.05
C PHE A 356 -10.26 -21.94 -9.44
N GLY A 357 -10.98 -21.10 -8.68
CA GLY A 357 -10.74 -19.64 -8.65
C GLY A 357 -11.70 -18.70 -9.43
N LYS A 358 -11.62 -17.39 -9.09
CA LYS A 358 -12.54 -16.34 -9.57
C LYS A 358 -12.36 -15.94 -11.05
N TRP A 359 -11.17 -16.13 -11.62
CA TRP A 359 -10.81 -15.60 -12.93
C TRP A 359 -11.58 -16.24 -14.11
N ALA A 360 -12.08 -17.47 -13.96
CA ALA A 360 -12.91 -18.12 -14.98
C ALA A 360 -14.29 -17.45 -15.18
N LYS A 361 -14.90 -16.92 -14.11
CA LYS A 361 -16.22 -16.26 -14.15
C LYS A 361 -16.17 -14.82 -14.66
N GLU A 362 -15.15 -14.08 -14.22
CA GLU A 362 -15.16 -12.63 -14.33
C GLU A 362 -14.09 -12.15 -15.34
N LEU A 363 -12.82 -12.50 -15.11
CA LEU A 363 -11.69 -12.06 -15.94
C LEU A 363 -11.82 -12.56 -17.39
N LEU A 364 -11.91 -13.87 -17.64
CA LEU A 364 -11.91 -14.39 -19.01
C LEU A 364 -13.12 -13.93 -19.85
N PRO A 365 -14.37 -13.93 -19.34
CA PRO A 365 -15.50 -13.40 -20.10
C PRO A 365 -15.43 -11.88 -20.32
N ALA A 366 -14.99 -11.11 -19.32
CA ALA A 366 -14.84 -9.67 -19.47
C ALA A 366 -13.71 -9.31 -20.46
N LEU A 367 -12.58 -10.02 -20.43
CA LEU A 367 -11.46 -9.84 -21.34
C LEU A 367 -11.83 -10.23 -22.79
N ARG A 368 -12.65 -11.28 -22.99
CA ARG A 368 -13.23 -11.63 -24.30
C ARG A 368 -14.08 -10.51 -24.87
N LEU A 369 -14.98 -9.94 -24.06
CA LEU A 369 -15.84 -8.81 -24.47
C LEU A 369 -15.03 -7.54 -24.71
N TYR A 370 -14.02 -7.28 -23.89
CA TYR A 370 -13.08 -6.17 -24.09
C TYR A 370 -12.34 -6.31 -25.43
N LYS A 371 -11.74 -7.48 -25.70
CA LYS A 371 -11.08 -7.76 -26.98
C LYS A 371 -12.05 -7.66 -28.17
N ALA A 372 -13.30 -8.09 -28.03
CA ALA A 372 -14.30 -7.94 -29.09
C ALA A 372 -14.62 -6.46 -29.39
N LYS A 373 -14.60 -5.58 -28.38
CA LYS A 373 -14.95 -4.14 -28.48
C LYS A 373 -13.77 -3.25 -28.86
N TYR A 374 -12.56 -3.57 -28.42
CA TYR A 374 -11.34 -2.74 -28.56
C TYR A 374 -10.22 -3.42 -29.37
N HIS A 375 -10.44 -4.65 -29.85
CA HIS A 375 -9.54 -5.46 -30.68
C HIS A 375 -8.21 -5.92 -30.05
N HIS A 376 -7.83 -5.39 -28.88
CA HIS A 376 -6.66 -5.79 -28.10
C HIS A 376 -7.03 -6.25 -26.68
N CYS A 377 -6.06 -6.86 -25.98
CA CYS A 377 -6.19 -7.27 -24.58
C CYS A 377 -5.56 -6.29 -23.57
N ASP A 378 -4.98 -5.18 -24.03
CA ASP A 378 -4.47 -4.13 -23.15
C ASP A 378 -5.60 -3.34 -22.48
N VAL A 379 -5.87 -3.67 -21.22
CA VAL A 379 -6.85 -2.97 -20.37
C VAL A 379 -6.09 -2.03 -19.41
N PRO A 380 -6.33 -0.70 -19.44
CA PRO A 380 -5.73 0.25 -18.48
C PRO A 380 -6.10 -0.09 -17.03
N SER A 381 -5.25 0.21 -16.04
CA SER A 381 -5.46 -0.23 -14.65
C SER A 381 -6.79 0.30 -14.05
N TRP A 382 -7.09 1.56 -14.36
CA TRP A 382 -8.30 2.28 -13.96
C TRP A 382 -9.57 1.81 -14.67
N TRP A 383 -9.47 0.98 -15.73
CA TRP A 383 -10.64 0.62 -16.53
C TRP A 383 -11.57 -0.36 -15.80
N VAL A 384 -12.84 0.02 -15.75
CA VAL A 384 -13.94 -0.72 -15.10
C VAL A 384 -15.01 -0.97 -16.14
N VAL A 385 -15.62 -2.17 -16.12
CA VAL A 385 -16.76 -2.49 -16.98
C VAL A 385 -17.91 -1.52 -16.67
N PRO A 386 -18.41 -0.73 -17.65
CA PRO A 386 -19.40 0.30 -17.38
C PRO A 386 -20.70 -0.26 -16.81
N SER A 387 -21.15 0.27 -15.66
CA SER A 387 -22.35 -0.21 -14.96
C SER A 387 -23.65 -0.03 -15.75
N ASN A 388 -23.66 0.89 -16.71
CA ASN A 388 -24.83 1.27 -17.51
C ASN A 388 -24.83 0.66 -18.94
N ASP A 389 -23.76 -0.04 -19.35
CA ASP A 389 -23.66 -0.59 -20.69
C ASP A 389 -24.35 -1.97 -20.77
N GLU A 390 -25.48 -2.03 -21.49
CA GLU A 390 -26.25 -3.26 -21.60
C GLU A 390 -25.57 -4.36 -22.41
N SER A 391 -24.52 -4.03 -23.20
CA SER A 391 -23.73 -5.05 -23.91
C SER A 391 -22.92 -5.96 -22.97
N TRP A 392 -22.85 -5.62 -21.67
CA TRP A 392 -22.16 -6.41 -20.66
C TRP A 392 -23.14 -7.21 -19.79
N PRO A 393 -22.87 -8.51 -19.52
CA PRO A 393 -23.60 -9.31 -18.56
C PRO A 393 -23.72 -8.61 -17.20
N LYS A 394 -24.88 -8.68 -16.55
CA LYS A 394 -25.14 -8.02 -15.25
C LYS A 394 -24.09 -8.34 -14.18
N ALA A 395 -23.57 -9.58 -14.17
CA ALA A 395 -22.53 -10.02 -13.24
C ALA A 395 -21.15 -9.37 -13.46
N LEU A 396 -20.89 -8.79 -14.63
CA LEU A 396 -19.61 -8.13 -14.96
C LEU A 396 -19.68 -6.61 -14.82
N ARG A 397 -20.86 -6.02 -14.63
CA ARG A 397 -21.05 -4.56 -14.55
C ARG A 397 -20.42 -4.03 -13.26
N GLY A 398 -19.55 -3.02 -13.38
CA GLY A 398 -18.71 -2.53 -12.27
C GLY A 398 -17.46 -3.38 -11.98
N TYR A 399 -17.16 -4.40 -12.79
CA TYR A 399 -15.96 -5.22 -12.60
C TYR A 399 -14.68 -4.46 -12.97
N HIS A 400 -13.72 -4.38 -12.05
CA HIS A 400 -12.41 -3.74 -12.23
C HIS A 400 -11.47 -4.61 -13.09
N LEU A 401 -11.83 -4.82 -14.36
CA LEU A 401 -11.07 -5.65 -15.30
C LEU A 401 -9.61 -5.18 -15.45
N GLY A 402 -9.38 -3.86 -15.44
CA GLY A 402 -8.04 -3.25 -15.45
C GLY A 402 -7.14 -3.82 -14.37
N LYS A 403 -7.46 -3.55 -13.11
CA LYS A 403 -6.75 -4.07 -11.92
C LYS A 403 -6.51 -5.59 -11.93
N GLN A 404 -7.35 -6.38 -12.60
CA GLN A 404 -7.12 -7.83 -12.73
C GLN A 404 -6.14 -8.18 -13.86
N VAL A 405 -6.22 -7.54 -15.03
CA VAL A 405 -5.23 -7.68 -16.11
C VAL A 405 -3.84 -7.26 -15.65
N VAL A 406 -3.76 -6.16 -14.90
CA VAL A 406 -2.56 -5.71 -14.16
C VAL A 406 -1.96 -6.85 -13.34
N ARG A 407 -2.76 -7.44 -12.45
CA ARG A 407 -2.33 -8.49 -11.52
C ARG A 407 -1.87 -9.76 -12.25
N VAL A 408 -2.53 -10.13 -13.35
CA VAL A 408 -2.13 -11.25 -14.22
C VAL A 408 -0.75 -10.99 -14.83
N ARG A 409 -0.46 -9.76 -15.26
CA ARG A 409 0.84 -9.39 -15.84
C ARG A 409 1.95 -9.37 -14.79
N ARG A 410 1.69 -8.74 -13.64
CA ARG A 410 2.63 -8.64 -12.51
C ARG A 410 3.02 -10.00 -11.93
N ASN A 411 2.03 -10.86 -11.71
CA ASN A 411 2.24 -12.22 -11.21
C ASN A 411 2.96 -13.14 -12.23
N GLY A 412 2.89 -12.81 -13.53
CA GLY A 412 3.58 -13.52 -14.61
C GLY A 412 3.07 -14.94 -14.90
N ARG A 413 3.62 -15.55 -15.96
CA ARG A 413 3.18 -16.87 -16.48
C ARG A 413 3.35 -18.02 -15.48
N GLY A 414 4.25 -17.88 -14.50
CA GLY A 414 4.55 -18.91 -13.50
C GLY A 414 3.67 -18.89 -12.25
N SER A 415 2.76 -17.92 -12.11
CA SER A 415 1.84 -17.85 -10.96
C SER A 415 0.79 -18.96 -11.03
N THR A 416 0.45 -19.53 -9.86
CA THR A 416 -0.60 -20.56 -9.75
C THR A 416 -1.95 -20.09 -10.31
N ASP A 417 -2.29 -18.83 -10.08
CA ASP A 417 -3.56 -18.26 -10.51
C ASP A 417 -3.59 -18.08 -12.05
N VAL A 418 -2.41 -17.92 -12.66
CA VAL A 418 -2.22 -17.72 -14.11
C VAL A 418 -2.10 -19.03 -14.86
N ALA A 419 -1.34 -20.00 -14.33
CA ALA A 419 -1.14 -21.33 -14.93
C ALA A 419 -2.47 -22.03 -15.25
N ASP A 420 -3.49 -21.76 -14.44
CA ASP A 420 -4.83 -22.33 -14.51
C ASP A 420 -5.70 -21.78 -15.65
N VAL A 421 -5.38 -20.59 -16.18
CA VAL A 421 -6.07 -19.93 -17.31
C VAL A 421 -5.14 -19.66 -18.50
N LEU A 422 -3.91 -20.20 -18.46
CA LEU A 422 -2.84 -19.86 -19.40
C LEU A 422 -3.21 -20.23 -20.84
N SER A 423 -3.79 -21.40 -21.07
CA SER A 423 -4.26 -21.84 -22.39
C SER A 423 -5.31 -20.92 -22.99
N GLU A 424 -6.24 -20.43 -22.17
CA GLU A 424 -7.30 -19.51 -22.58
C GLU A 424 -6.77 -18.10 -22.82
N LEU A 425 -5.82 -17.63 -22.01
CA LEU A 425 -5.12 -16.37 -22.24
C LEU A 425 -4.29 -16.43 -23.53
N GLU A 426 -3.57 -17.52 -23.79
CA GLU A 426 -2.83 -17.75 -25.03
C GLU A 426 -3.75 -17.82 -26.25
N ALA A 427 -4.87 -18.53 -26.17
CA ALA A 427 -5.90 -18.56 -27.21
C ALA A 427 -6.55 -17.18 -27.47
N LEU A 428 -6.62 -16.33 -26.44
CA LEU A 428 -7.02 -14.92 -26.57
C LEU A 428 -5.89 -14.01 -27.07
N GLY A 429 -4.68 -14.52 -27.29
CA GLY A 429 -3.52 -13.72 -27.69
C GLY A 429 -3.06 -12.74 -26.59
N PHE A 430 -3.39 -13.00 -25.33
CA PHE A 430 -3.02 -12.15 -24.21
C PHE A 430 -1.51 -12.13 -24.01
N LYS A 431 -0.92 -10.94 -24.03
CA LYS A 431 0.50 -10.73 -23.75
C LYS A 431 0.70 -10.38 -22.28
N PHE A 432 1.55 -11.16 -21.61
CA PHE A 432 1.95 -10.93 -20.21
C PHE A 432 2.88 -9.73 -20.06
N ASN A 433 3.66 -9.42 -21.08
CA ASN A 433 4.42 -8.18 -21.15
C ASN A 433 3.57 -7.12 -21.86
N ALA A 434 3.29 -6.00 -21.17
CA ALA A 434 2.47 -4.92 -21.72
C ALA A 434 3.13 -4.23 -22.93
N PHE A 435 4.46 -4.10 -22.93
CA PHE A 435 5.20 -3.58 -24.07
C PHE A 435 5.15 -4.53 -25.27
N GLU A 436 5.24 -5.85 -25.07
CA GLU A 436 5.08 -6.82 -26.16
C GLU A 436 3.69 -6.71 -26.83
N SER A 437 2.65 -6.51 -26.02
CA SER A 437 1.28 -6.22 -26.48
C SER A 437 1.22 -4.96 -27.34
N TYR A 438 1.68 -3.83 -26.78
CA TYR A 438 1.75 -2.55 -27.47
C TYR A 438 2.59 -2.61 -28.76
N PHE A 439 3.72 -3.33 -28.72
CA PHE A 439 4.62 -3.47 -29.85
C PHE A 439 3.97 -4.25 -31.00
N VAL A 440 3.35 -5.39 -30.72
CA VAL A 440 2.73 -6.25 -31.75
C VAL A 440 1.43 -5.65 -32.29
N ASP A 441 0.58 -5.09 -31.42
CA ASP A 441 -0.75 -4.63 -31.83
C ASP A 441 -0.74 -3.21 -32.42
N ARG A 442 0.27 -2.38 -32.11
CA ARG A 442 0.31 -0.95 -32.50
C ARG A 442 1.59 -0.53 -33.22
N VAL A 443 2.77 -0.89 -32.73
CA VAL A 443 4.05 -0.38 -33.25
C VAL A 443 4.46 -1.09 -34.54
N LEU A 444 4.44 -2.42 -34.55
CA LEU A 444 4.87 -3.23 -35.69
C LEU A 444 3.94 -3.04 -36.92
N PRO A 445 2.59 -3.04 -36.81
CA PRO A 445 1.72 -2.78 -37.96
C PRO A 445 1.85 -1.34 -38.48
N ALA A 446 2.17 -0.37 -37.62
CA ALA A 446 2.48 0.98 -38.05
C ALA A 446 3.82 1.05 -38.78
N LEU A 447 4.82 0.32 -38.32
CA LEU A 447 6.14 0.26 -38.96
C LEU A 447 6.07 -0.42 -40.33
N GLU A 448 5.20 -1.41 -40.50
CA GLU A 448 4.90 -2.05 -41.79
C GLU A 448 4.32 -1.05 -42.79
N VAL A 449 3.25 -0.35 -42.42
CA VAL A 449 2.65 0.70 -43.25
C VAL A 449 3.60 1.87 -43.49
N TYR A 450 4.43 2.23 -42.51
CA TYR A 450 5.48 3.23 -42.70
C TYR A 450 6.49 2.78 -43.76
N ALA A 451 6.98 1.54 -43.69
CA ALA A 451 7.92 1.00 -44.66
C ALA A 451 7.32 0.90 -46.07
N GLU A 452 6.02 0.57 -46.18
CA GLU A 452 5.29 0.56 -47.45
C GLU A 452 5.15 1.98 -48.06
N ILE A 453 4.82 2.99 -47.25
CA ILE A 453 4.61 4.37 -47.71
C ILE A 453 5.92 5.09 -48.04
N TYR A 454 6.94 4.95 -47.20
CA TYR A 454 8.18 5.73 -47.28
C TYR A 454 9.37 4.96 -47.85
N GLY A 455 9.25 3.64 -48.06
CA GLY A 455 10.29 2.79 -48.63
C GLY A 455 11.46 2.47 -47.70
N ASP A 456 11.41 2.92 -46.43
CA ASP A 456 12.41 2.61 -45.41
C ASP A 456 11.83 2.57 -43.99
N THR A 457 12.66 2.22 -43.01
CA THR A 457 12.30 2.20 -41.59
C THR A 457 12.91 3.37 -40.79
N HIS A 458 13.34 4.45 -41.44
CA HIS A 458 13.96 5.62 -40.79
C HIS A 458 12.90 6.60 -40.26
N VAL A 459 12.01 6.09 -39.39
CA VAL A 459 10.96 6.89 -38.76
C VAL A 459 11.56 8.11 -38.02
N PRO A 460 11.21 9.36 -38.38
CA PRO A 460 11.67 10.55 -37.68
C PRO A 460 11.24 10.54 -36.21
N GLN A 461 12.10 10.98 -35.28
CA GLN A 461 11.83 10.90 -33.83
C GLN A 461 10.46 11.48 -33.42
N GLY A 462 10.01 12.57 -34.06
CA GLY A 462 8.74 13.22 -33.77
C GLY A 462 7.52 12.63 -34.49
N PHE A 463 7.69 11.56 -35.29
CA PHE A 463 6.60 10.99 -36.07
C PHE A 463 5.55 10.30 -35.19
N ILE A 464 4.31 10.75 -35.32
CA ILE A 464 3.11 10.20 -34.69
C ILE A 464 2.23 9.64 -35.81
N VAL A 465 1.71 8.42 -35.63
CA VAL A 465 0.87 7.75 -36.62
C VAL A 465 -0.43 8.54 -36.87
N PRO A 466 -0.71 9.00 -38.10
CA PRO A 466 -1.94 9.71 -38.44
C PRO A 466 -3.20 8.87 -38.21
N SER A 467 -4.31 9.52 -37.84
CA SER A 467 -5.63 8.90 -37.68
C SER A 467 -6.37 8.72 -39.01
N GLU A 468 -5.67 8.22 -40.03
CA GLU A 468 -6.17 8.04 -41.39
C GLU A 468 -6.44 6.56 -41.72
N SER A 469 -7.33 6.29 -42.67
CA SER A 469 -7.69 4.91 -43.08
C SER A 469 -6.55 4.10 -43.71
N THR A 470 -5.46 4.77 -44.10
CA THR A 470 -4.20 4.18 -44.56
C THR A 470 -3.43 3.51 -43.44
N TRP A 471 -3.59 3.96 -42.18
CA TRP A 471 -2.89 3.41 -41.02
C TRP A 471 -3.79 2.47 -40.21
N PRO A 472 -3.23 1.43 -39.55
CA PRO A 472 -4.02 0.53 -38.73
C PRO A 472 -4.67 1.29 -37.57
N ARG A 473 -5.98 1.11 -37.36
CA ARG A 473 -6.72 1.82 -36.29
C ARG A 473 -6.10 1.70 -34.89
N PRO A 474 -5.58 0.54 -34.45
CA PRO A 474 -4.90 0.43 -33.14
C PRO A 474 -3.62 1.28 -33.04
N SER A 475 -3.00 1.60 -34.18
CA SER A 475 -1.77 2.37 -34.27
C SER A 475 -1.96 3.88 -34.21
N TRP A 476 -3.16 4.42 -34.47
CA TRP A 476 -3.41 5.86 -34.51
C TRP A 476 -2.95 6.58 -33.23
N GLY A 477 -2.27 7.72 -33.38
CA GLY A 477 -1.70 8.47 -32.25
C GLY A 477 -0.45 7.85 -31.60
N THR A 478 0.04 6.69 -32.08
CA THR A 478 1.28 6.07 -31.60
C THR A 478 2.47 6.96 -31.94
N LYS A 479 3.30 7.33 -30.95
CA LYS A 479 4.57 8.06 -31.11
C LYS A 479 5.67 7.15 -31.73
N LEU A 480 5.39 6.58 -32.90
CA LEU A 480 6.17 5.54 -33.57
C LEU A 480 7.66 5.91 -33.70
N GLY A 481 7.95 7.17 -34.03
CA GLY A 481 9.31 7.69 -34.12
C GLY A 481 10.09 7.65 -32.81
N HIS A 482 9.43 7.95 -31.70
CA HIS A 482 10.01 7.89 -30.36
C HIS A 482 10.26 6.43 -29.95
N THR A 483 9.29 5.55 -30.20
CA THR A 483 9.40 4.12 -29.90
C THR A 483 10.54 3.45 -30.69
N VAL A 484 10.59 3.68 -32.01
CA VAL A 484 11.66 3.16 -32.89
C VAL A 484 13.04 3.68 -32.47
N ARG A 485 13.15 4.96 -32.07
CA ARG A 485 14.41 5.52 -31.52
C ARG A 485 14.83 4.81 -30.23
N ASN A 486 13.90 4.55 -29.31
CA ASN A 486 14.24 3.92 -28.02
C ASN A 486 14.67 2.46 -28.19
N ILE A 487 14.04 1.72 -29.11
CA ILE A 487 14.47 0.37 -29.52
C ILE A 487 15.91 0.40 -30.05
N ARG A 488 16.23 1.34 -30.96
CA ARG A 488 17.55 1.49 -31.59
C ARG A 488 18.66 1.95 -30.64
N ASN A 489 18.38 2.96 -29.79
CA ASN A 489 19.42 3.69 -29.05
C ASN A 489 19.52 3.36 -27.55
N ARG A 490 18.46 2.82 -26.94
CA ARG A 490 18.42 2.53 -25.50
C ARG A 490 18.35 1.02 -25.19
N HIS A 491 18.24 0.17 -26.22
CA HIS A 491 17.94 -1.26 -26.09
C HIS A 491 16.71 -1.54 -25.21
N GLN A 492 15.80 -0.57 -25.11
CA GLN A 492 14.62 -0.64 -24.25
C GLN A 492 13.70 -1.73 -24.79
N HIS A 493 13.37 -2.71 -23.96
CA HIS A 493 12.64 -3.93 -24.33
C HIS A 493 13.29 -4.75 -25.46
N ALA A 494 14.61 -4.67 -25.64
CA ALA A 494 15.31 -5.38 -26.71
C ALA A 494 14.99 -6.88 -26.76
N GLN A 495 14.90 -7.56 -25.60
CA GLN A 495 14.53 -8.98 -25.52
C GLN A 495 13.13 -9.28 -26.08
N GLN A 496 12.17 -8.38 -25.95
CA GLN A 496 10.81 -8.54 -26.47
C GLN A 496 10.74 -8.21 -27.97
N VAL A 497 11.54 -7.27 -28.45
CA VAL A 497 11.62 -6.91 -29.88
C VAL A 497 12.43 -7.94 -30.67
N GLU A 498 13.43 -8.57 -30.05
CA GLU A 498 14.25 -9.66 -30.61
C GLU A 498 13.39 -10.85 -31.08
N ILE A 499 12.27 -11.14 -30.40
CA ILE A 499 11.30 -12.18 -30.79
C ILE A 499 10.72 -11.93 -32.20
N TYR A 500 10.71 -10.67 -32.65
CA TYR A 500 10.20 -10.25 -33.95
C TYR A 500 11.33 -9.91 -34.93
N ARG A 501 12.56 -10.36 -34.66
CA ARG A 501 13.76 -10.05 -35.47
C ARG A 501 13.56 -10.31 -36.96
N ASP A 502 13.17 -11.53 -37.32
CA ASP A 502 13.09 -11.96 -38.72
C ASP A 502 12.11 -11.09 -39.53
N ARG A 503 10.95 -10.76 -38.93
CA ARG A 503 9.93 -9.88 -39.53
C ARG A 503 10.38 -8.43 -39.62
N LEU A 504 11.18 -7.95 -38.67
CA LEU A 504 11.80 -6.63 -38.74
C LEU A 504 12.92 -6.59 -39.80
N GLU A 505 13.70 -7.66 -39.96
CA GLU A 505 14.73 -7.76 -40.99
C GLU A 505 14.13 -7.83 -42.41
N GLU A 506 13.01 -8.54 -42.60
CA GLU A 506 12.22 -8.56 -43.84
C GLU A 506 11.72 -7.14 -44.24
N LEU A 507 11.36 -6.32 -43.25
CA LEU A 507 10.98 -4.91 -43.44
C LEU A 507 12.16 -3.95 -43.63
N GLY A 508 13.41 -4.43 -43.63
CA GLY A 508 14.59 -3.59 -43.70
C GLY A 508 14.83 -2.75 -42.45
N PHE A 509 14.50 -3.26 -41.27
CA PHE A 509 14.68 -2.55 -40.00
C PHE A 509 16.15 -2.40 -39.62
N VAL A 510 16.66 -1.16 -39.67
CA VAL A 510 18.03 -0.85 -39.25
C VAL A 510 18.11 -0.83 -37.72
N TRP A 511 18.71 -1.87 -37.12
CA TRP A 511 18.87 -1.99 -35.66
C TRP A 511 19.82 -0.97 -35.03
N SER A 512 20.86 -0.55 -35.76
CA SER A 512 21.82 0.46 -35.33
C SER A 512 22.05 1.49 -36.43
N ILE A 513 21.74 2.75 -36.12
CA ILE A 513 22.07 3.90 -36.98
C ILE A 513 23.60 4.13 -36.99
N TYR A 514 24.32 3.63 -35.98
CA TYR A 514 25.78 3.67 -35.90
C TYR A 514 26.43 2.52 -36.68
N LYS A 515 26.48 2.65 -38.01
CA LYS A 515 27.60 2.03 -38.75
C LYS A 515 28.89 2.67 -38.24
N SER A 516 29.81 1.85 -37.72
CA SER A 516 30.88 2.35 -36.85
C SER A 516 31.84 3.31 -37.56
N THR A 517 32.58 4.11 -36.78
CA THR A 517 33.64 5.00 -37.27
C THR A 517 34.68 4.26 -38.15
N ALA A 518 34.83 2.94 -37.98
CA ALA A 518 35.69 2.11 -38.82
C ALA A 518 35.05 1.74 -40.16
N ALA A 519 33.73 1.56 -40.23
CA ALA A 519 33.00 1.38 -41.50
C ALA A 519 33.02 2.67 -42.33
N THR A 520 32.73 3.83 -41.72
CA THR A 520 32.88 5.14 -42.39
C THR A 520 34.31 5.34 -42.89
N LYS A 521 35.30 4.91 -42.12
CA LYS A 521 36.70 4.99 -42.53
C LYS A 521 36.96 4.15 -43.79
N ARG A 522 36.63 2.86 -43.75
CA ARG A 522 36.86 1.90 -44.83
C ARG A 522 36.13 2.25 -46.13
N ASP A 523 34.88 2.71 -46.03
CA ASP A 523 33.96 2.77 -47.17
C ASP A 523 33.83 4.15 -47.81
N ILE A 524 34.27 5.20 -47.12
CA ILE A 524 34.17 6.59 -47.57
C ILE A 524 35.53 7.29 -47.48
N VAL A 525 36.20 7.21 -46.33
CA VAL A 525 37.38 8.05 -46.05
C VAL A 525 38.64 7.54 -46.75
N ASP A 526 39.05 6.30 -46.51
CA ASP A 526 40.30 5.76 -47.03
C ASP A 526 40.35 5.80 -48.58
N PRO A 527 39.28 5.39 -49.34
CA PRO A 527 39.26 5.52 -50.79
C PRO A 527 39.31 6.98 -51.27
N SER A 528 38.61 7.90 -50.58
CA SER A 528 38.60 9.32 -50.98
C SER A 528 39.94 10.01 -50.68
N VAL A 529 40.71 9.55 -49.69
CA VAL A 529 42.08 10.02 -49.43
C VAL A 529 43.04 9.55 -50.51
N GLU A 530 42.91 8.31 -50.97
CA GLU A 530 43.71 7.74 -52.06
C GLU A 530 43.51 8.54 -53.36
N ILE A 531 42.25 8.76 -53.77
CA ILE A 531 41.90 9.56 -54.95
C ILE A 531 42.38 11.02 -54.81
N TYR A 532 42.25 11.62 -53.61
CA TYR A 532 42.79 12.98 -53.37
C TYR A 532 44.31 13.03 -53.58
N LYS A 533 45.05 12.02 -53.13
CA LYS A 533 46.50 11.92 -53.32
C LYS A 533 46.89 11.64 -54.77
N GLU A 534 46.12 10.84 -55.52
CA GLU A 534 46.35 10.68 -56.97
C GLU A 534 46.21 12.01 -57.74
N ILE A 535 45.26 12.86 -57.35
CA ILE A 535 45.01 14.15 -58.01
C ILE A 535 46.02 15.23 -57.56
N ASN A 536 46.39 15.26 -56.28
CA ASN A 536 47.15 16.35 -55.68
C ASN A 536 48.63 16.01 -55.38
N GLY A 537 49.06 14.77 -55.60
CA GLY A 537 50.39 14.24 -55.30
C GLY A 537 50.41 13.29 -54.10
N GLU A 538 51.25 12.26 -54.16
CA GLU A 538 51.26 11.13 -53.21
C GLU A 538 51.52 11.57 -51.75
N ASP A 539 52.34 12.61 -51.57
CA ASP A 539 52.66 13.25 -50.28
C ASP A 539 51.65 14.33 -49.84
N ALA A 540 50.59 14.61 -50.61
CA ALA A 540 49.63 15.65 -50.28
C ALA A 540 48.75 15.28 -49.06
N GLU A 541 48.75 16.13 -48.04
CA GLU A 541 47.79 16.04 -46.94
C GLU A 541 46.43 16.63 -47.34
N VAL A 542 45.34 16.01 -46.89
CA VAL A 542 43.97 16.50 -47.12
C VAL A 542 43.70 17.74 -46.25
N PRO A 543 43.44 18.93 -46.84
CA PRO A 543 43.19 20.16 -46.09
C PRO A 543 41.94 20.03 -45.22
N ARG A 544 41.95 20.61 -44.02
CA ARG A 544 40.86 20.46 -43.03
C ARG A 544 39.49 20.94 -43.51
N ASN A 545 39.43 21.82 -44.51
CA ASN A 545 38.21 22.33 -45.13
C ASN A 545 37.90 21.66 -46.48
N PHE A 546 38.59 20.58 -46.85
CA PHE A 546 38.32 19.85 -48.08
C PHE A 546 37.05 19.01 -47.94
N THR A 547 36.11 19.26 -48.86
CA THR A 547 34.87 18.53 -49.07
C THR A 547 34.93 17.90 -50.45
N VAL A 548 34.55 16.63 -50.55
CA VAL A 548 34.56 15.88 -51.82
C VAL A 548 33.60 16.54 -52.83
N PRO A 549 34.05 16.96 -54.02
CA PRO A 549 33.19 17.58 -55.02
C PRO A 549 32.06 16.65 -55.47
N ALA A 550 30.82 17.17 -55.54
CA ALA A 550 29.67 16.39 -55.99
C ALA A 550 29.77 15.97 -57.48
N ASP A 551 30.45 16.79 -58.29
CA ASP A 551 30.51 16.67 -59.74
C ASP A 551 31.69 15.81 -60.24
N ASP A 552 32.59 15.38 -59.35
CA ASP A 552 33.79 14.60 -59.72
C ASP A 552 33.52 13.09 -59.57
N SER A 553 33.25 12.44 -60.70
CA SER A 553 32.92 11.01 -60.78
C SER A 553 34.06 10.05 -60.43
N ARG A 554 35.25 10.56 -60.09
CA ARG A 554 36.35 9.74 -59.58
C ARG A 554 36.12 9.32 -58.12
N TYR A 555 35.40 10.11 -57.35
CA TYR A 555 35.09 9.80 -55.95
C TYR A 555 33.90 8.82 -55.81
N PRO A 556 33.85 8.01 -54.74
CA PRO A 556 32.70 7.13 -54.48
C PRO A 556 31.39 7.92 -54.40
N GLU A 557 30.29 7.39 -54.97
CA GLU A 557 28.97 8.03 -54.91
C GLU A 557 28.53 8.37 -53.46
N VAL A 558 28.84 7.48 -52.51
CA VAL A 558 28.59 7.65 -51.07
C VAL A 558 29.44 8.72 -50.40
N ALA A 559 30.46 9.24 -51.08
CA ALA A 559 31.39 10.27 -50.58
C ALA A 559 31.07 11.68 -51.11
N LYS A 560 30.12 11.86 -52.04
CA LYS A 560 29.79 13.18 -52.60
C LYS A 560 29.34 14.15 -51.50
N ASN A 561 29.88 15.38 -51.53
CA ASN A 561 29.69 16.41 -50.50
C ASN A 561 30.16 16.02 -49.08
N PHE A 562 30.94 14.95 -48.92
CA PHE A 562 31.48 14.56 -47.62
C PHE A 562 32.65 15.46 -47.21
N GLU A 563 32.60 16.02 -45.98
CA GLU A 563 33.64 16.88 -45.40
C GLU A 563 34.89 16.08 -44.97
N LEU A 564 35.55 15.45 -45.94
CA LEU A 564 36.65 14.51 -45.75
C LEU A 564 37.77 15.07 -44.86
N GLY A 565 38.19 16.31 -45.10
CA GLY A 565 39.25 16.97 -44.33
C GLY A 565 38.87 17.27 -42.88
N ALA A 566 37.61 17.63 -42.64
CA ALA A 566 37.11 17.90 -41.29
C ALA A 566 37.00 16.60 -40.49
N TRP A 567 36.50 15.53 -41.13
CA TRP A 567 36.38 14.20 -40.56
C TRP A 567 37.75 13.62 -40.18
N ILE A 568 38.74 13.65 -41.08
CA ILE A 568 40.10 13.14 -40.81
C ILE A 568 40.74 13.91 -39.65
N SER A 569 40.62 15.24 -39.63
CA SER A 569 41.15 16.07 -38.54
C SER A 569 40.53 15.71 -37.17
N GLN A 570 39.23 15.39 -37.14
CA GLN A 570 38.52 14.97 -35.93
C GLN A 570 38.82 13.51 -35.54
N TYR A 571 39.01 12.62 -36.52
CA TYR A 571 39.39 11.22 -36.30
C TYR A 571 40.81 11.11 -35.74
N ASN A 572 41.78 11.80 -36.33
CA ASN A 572 43.17 11.79 -35.85
C ASN A 572 43.27 12.35 -34.42
N LYS A 573 42.54 13.42 -34.09
CA LYS A 573 42.44 13.91 -32.70
C LYS A 573 41.87 12.88 -31.71
N ARG A 574 41.04 11.95 -32.18
CA ARG A 574 40.49 10.85 -31.36
C ARG A 574 41.41 9.64 -31.29
N SER A 575 42.22 9.35 -32.31
CA SER A 575 43.12 8.19 -32.34
C SER A 575 44.50 8.46 -31.74
N THR A 576 45.02 9.70 -31.81
CA THR A 576 46.29 10.07 -31.16
C THR A 576 46.11 10.38 -29.67
N GLY A 577 44.87 10.43 -29.18
CA GLY A 577 44.53 10.57 -27.75
C GLY A 577 44.28 9.22 -27.10
N LEU A 578 45.34 8.49 -26.74
CA LEU A 578 45.23 7.23 -26.00
C LEU A 578 44.55 7.45 -24.63
N LEU A 579 43.39 6.80 -24.45
CA LEU A 579 42.65 6.56 -23.19
C LEU A 579 42.43 7.76 -22.24
N PRO A 580 41.41 8.62 -22.48
CA PRO A 580 40.98 9.64 -21.52
C PRO A 580 39.67 9.32 -20.75
N PHE A 581 38.95 8.23 -21.04
CA PHE A 581 37.62 8.00 -20.43
C PHE A 581 37.66 7.30 -19.05
N GLN A 582 38.84 6.89 -18.57
CA GLN A 582 38.97 6.11 -17.33
C GLN A 582 39.55 6.90 -16.13
N THR A 583 39.73 8.21 -16.24
CA THR A 583 40.11 9.07 -15.10
C THR A 583 39.20 10.29 -14.95
N GLN A 584 38.99 10.72 -13.71
CA GLN A 584 38.14 11.86 -13.33
C GLN A 584 38.54 13.18 -14.03
N GLU A 585 39.84 13.41 -14.25
CA GLU A 585 40.33 14.57 -15.03
C GLU A 585 39.91 14.53 -16.51
N GLY A 586 39.77 13.33 -17.10
CA GLY A 586 39.31 13.15 -18.47
C GLY A 586 37.84 13.55 -18.66
N LYS A 587 36.99 13.24 -17.66
CA LYS A 587 35.62 13.78 -17.59
C LYS A 587 35.64 15.32 -17.53
N LYS A 588 36.43 15.92 -16.61
CA LYS A 588 36.52 17.39 -16.48
C LYS A 588 37.01 18.09 -17.75
N LYS A 589 37.96 17.50 -18.51
CA LYS A 589 38.39 18.04 -19.82
C LYS A 589 37.37 17.85 -20.95
N ALA A 590 36.54 16.80 -20.91
CA ALA A 590 35.47 16.60 -21.88
C ALA A 590 34.32 17.61 -21.67
N ILE A 591 33.95 17.86 -20.41
CA ILE A 591 32.98 18.90 -20.00
C ILE A 591 33.47 20.27 -20.50
N ALA A 592 34.70 20.68 -20.12
CA ALA A 592 35.29 21.96 -20.55
C ALA A 592 35.45 22.13 -22.09
N ALA A 593 35.50 21.04 -22.86
CA ALA A 593 35.51 21.09 -24.32
C ALA A 593 34.09 21.24 -24.91
N ASN A 594 33.08 20.70 -24.24
CA ASN A 594 31.67 20.90 -24.59
C ASN A 594 31.23 22.34 -24.24
N ASP A 595 31.65 22.86 -23.10
CA ASP A 595 31.42 24.25 -22.69
C ASP A 595 31.99 25.24 -23.70
N LYS A 596 33.20 25.01 -24.21
CA LYS A 596 33.79 25.83 -25.29
C LYS A 596 32.98 25.77 -26.58
N ARG A 597 32.33 24.65 -26.89
CA ARG A 597 31.43 24.51 -28.04
C ARG A 597 30.12 25.27 -27.84
N HIS A 598 29.53 25.18 -26.65
CA HIS A 598 28.34 25.96 -26.29
C HIS A 598 28.64 27.47 -26.17
N ALA A 599 29.82 27.86 -25.70
CA ALA A 599 30.30 29.25 -25.69
C ALA A 599 30.46 29.80 -27.12
N GLN A 600 31.04 29.02 -28.04
CA GLN A 600 31.17 29.43 -29.44
C GLN A 600 29.81 29.58 -30.14
N ALA A 601 28.81 28.78 -29.74
CA ALA A 601 27.41 28.92 -30.17
C ALA A 601 26.61 30.00 -29.40
N ARG A 602 27.09 30.50 -28.25
CA ARG A 602 26.58 31.69 -27.55
C ARG A 602 27.07 32.97 -28.22
N ALA A 603 28.30 33.00 -28.72
CA ALA A 603 28.94 34.17 -29.33
C ALA A 603 28.34 34.68 -30.67
N GLN A 604 27.42 33.94 -31.32
CA GLN A 604 26.90 34.29 -32.66
C GLN A 604 25.41 34.67 -32.73
N GLY A 605 24.67 34.64 -31.61
CA GLY A 605 23.35 35.28 -31.47
C GLY A 605 22.20 34.82 -32.39
N LYS A 606 22.38 33.79 -33.24
CA LYS A 606 21.34 33.29 -34.16
C LYS A 606 20.75 31.96 -33.70
N LEU A 607 19.43 31.82 -33.85
CA LEU A 607 18.74 30.52 -33.81
C LEU A 607 19.18 29.65 -34.99
N THR A 608 19.10 28.34 -34.83
CA THR A 608 19.15 27.41 -35.96
C THR A 608 17.82 27.43 -36.70
N THR A 609 17.84 27.17 -38.01
CA THR A 609 16.63 27.18 -38.86
C THR A 609 15.53 26.25 -38.33
N HIS A 610 15.90 25.05 -37.87
CA HIS A 610 14.96 24.09 -37.29
C HIS A 610 14.37 24.55 -35.94
N ALA A 611 15.17 25.19 -35.06
CA ALA A 611 14.67 25.72 -33.80
C ALA A 611 13.71 26.89 -34.04
N GLU A 612 14.05 27.78 -34.97
CA GLU A 612 13.18 28.88 -35.39
C GLU A 612 11.87 28.39 -36.01
N GLN A 613 11.92 27.33 -36.81
CA GLN A 613 10.73 26.74 -37.42
C GLN A 613 9.82 26.10 -36.36
N TYR A 614 10.37 25.27 -35.47
CA TYR A 614 9.59 24.67 -34.36
C TYR A 614 8.97 25.75 -33.44
N TRP A 615 9.73 26.82 -33.16
CA TRP A 615 9.21 27.93 -32.37
C TRP A 615 7.99 28.60 -33.02
N LYS A 616 8.06 28.93 -34.32
CA LYS A 616 6.94 29.56 -35.05
C LYS A 616 5.75 28.61 -35.24
N ASP A 617 6.01 27.45 -35.84
CA ASP A 617 4.99 26.56 -36.39
C ASP A 617 4.28 25.73 -35.30
N VAL A 618 4.84 25.67 -34.09
CA VAL A 618 4.28 24.92 -32.96
C VAL A 618 4.02 25.82 -31.76
N LEU A 619 5.05 26.40 -31.13
CA LEU A 619 4.89 27.09 -29.84
C LEU A 619 4.19 28.45 -29.97
N LEU A 620 4.73 29.36 -30.77
CA LEU A 620 4.18 30.70 -30.98
C LEU A 620 2.77 30.63 -31.60
N SER A 621 2.58 29.78 -32.62
CA SER A 621 1.24 29.55 -33.20
C SER A 621 0.21 29.03 -32.19
N SER A 622 0.63 28.21 -31.21
CA SER A 622 -0.27 27.73 -30.15
C SER A 622 -0.56 28.79 -29.09
N PHE A 623 0.41 29.62 -28.72
CA PHE A 623 0.18 30.77 -27.84
C PHE A 623 -0.75 31.81 -28.51
N LEU A 624 -0.57 32.07 -29.81
CA LEU A 624 -1.47 32.94 -30.59
C LEU A 624 -2.89 32.36 -30.65
N ALA A 625 -3.04 31.05 -30.87
CA ALA A 625 -4.33 30.37 -30.85
C ALA A 625 -5.01 30.46 -29.46
N TYR A 626 -4.24 30.27 -28.39
CA TYR A 626 -4.72 30.40 -27.01
C TYR A 626 -5.18 31.83 -26.69
N ALA A 627 -4.31 32.82 -26.92
CA ALA A 627 -4.64 34.23 -26.66
C ALA A 627 -5.86 34.69 -27.47
N LYS A 628 -6.04 34.19 -28.70
CA LYS A 628 -7.24 34.47 -29.50
C LYS A 628 -8.54 33.89 -28.91
N LEU A 629 -8.47 32.74 -28.24
CA LEU A 629 -9.63 32.09 -27.60
C LEU A 629 -9.92 32.63 -26.20
N HIS A 630 -8.88 32.86 -25.41
CA HIS A 630 -8.95 33.18 -23.98
C HIS A 630 -8.63 34.65 -23.66
N GLY A 631 -8.35 35.47 -24.67
CA GLY A 631 -8.02 36.90 -24.56
C GLY A 631 -6.53 37.18 -24.30
N SER A 632 -5.87 36.36 -23.50
CA SER A 632 -4.45 36.49 -23.15
C SER A 632 -3.87 35.15 -22.68
N CYS A 633 -2.56 34.96 -22.82
CA CYS A 633 -1.83 33.86 -22.17
C CYS A 633 -1.41 34.18 -20.72
N GLU A 634 -1.79 35.34 -20.18
CA GLU A 634 -1.31 35.80 -18.87
C GLU A 634 -1.60 34.80 -17.74
N ASP A 635 -2.83 34.29 -17.68
CA ASP A 635 -3.35 33.39 -16.65
C ASP A 635 -3.54 31.94 -17.15
N MET A 636 -2.80 31.52 -18.17
CA MET A 636 -2.84 30.14 -18.65
C MET A 636 -2.37 29.15 -17.56
N ASP A 637 -3.18 28.12 -17.31
CA ASP A 637 -2.88 27.04 -16.37
C ASP A 637 -1.60 26.30 -16.76
N GLY A 638 -0.71 26.04 -15.80
CA GLY A 638 0.57 25.36 -16.01
C GLY A 638 0.46 23.90 -16.48
N SER A 639 -0.73 23.29 -16.38
CA SER A 639 -1.06 21.96 -16.87
C SER A 639 -1.81 21.95 -18.22
N PHE A 640 -2.06 23.12 -18.82
CA PHE A 640 -2.91 23.24 -20.01
C PHE A 640 -2.36 22.43 -21.22
N ILE A 641 -3.11 21.39 -21.59
CA ILE A 641 -2.87 20.56 -22.78
C ILE A 641 -3.64 21.13 -23.97
N VAL A 642 -2.97 21.33 -25.09
CA VAL A 642 -3.57 21.82 -26.34
C VAL A 642 -4.65 20.84 -26.84
N PRO A 643 -5.92 21.28 -26.97
CA PRO A 643 -7.02 20.47 -27.52
C PRO A 643 -6.81 20.07 -28.98
N ASN A 644 -7.40 18.95 -29.39
CA ASN A 644 -7.29 18.40 -30.75
C ASN A 644 -8.31 19.05 -31.71
N GLU A 645 -8.41 20.38 -31.71
CA GLU A 645 -9.40 21.14 -32.47
C GLU A 645 -8.87 22.51 -32.94
N GLU A 646 -9.51 23.08 -33.97
CA GLU A 646 -9.20 24.44 -34.42
C GLU A 646 -9.54 25.46 -33.32
N PRO A 647 -8.72 26.52 -33.12
CA PRO A 647 -7.72 27.06 -34.05
C PRO A 647 -6.27 26.65 -33.74
N TYR A 648 -6.02 25.65 -32.89
CA TYR A 648 -4.67 25.22 -32.56
C TYR A 648 -4.01 24.46 -33.73
N PRO A 649 -2.72 24.68 -34.01
CA PRO A 649 -2.03 23.97 -35.08
C PRO A 649 -1.93 22.48 -34.75
N GLN A 650 -2.21 21.62 -35.73
CA GLN A 650 -2.22 20.16 -35.57
C GLN A 650 -0.88 19.59 -35.05
N SER A 651 0.22 20.29 -35.33
CA SER A 651 1.57 20.01 -34.83
C SER A 651 1.74 20.15 -33.31
N ALA A 652 0.79 20.80 -32.62
CA ALA A 652 0.80 21.06 -31.19
C ALA A 652 -0.29 20.30 -30.40
N TRP A 653 -1.17 19.55 -31.06
CA TRP A 653 -2.23 18.79 -30.38
C TRP A 653 -1.67 17.82 -29.34
N GLY A 654 -2.21 17.86 -28.11
CA GLY A 654 -1.69 17.09 -26.97
C GLY A 654 -0.40 17.63 -26.34
N LEU A 655 0.11 18.79 -26.77
CA LEU A 655 1.25 19.46 -26.13
C LEU A 655 0.82 20.12 -24.81
N ASN A 656 1.57 19.91 -23.72
CA ASN A 656 1.44 20.73 -22.52
C ASN A 656 2.02 22.13 -22.78
N LEU A 657 1.17 23.08 -23.15
CA LEU A 657 1.53 24.45 -23.48
C LEU A 657 1.72 25.30 -22.21
N GLY A 658 1.01 24.98 -21.12
CA GLY A 658 1.20 25.59 -19.81
C GLY A 658 2.61 25.40 -19.24
N LEU A 659 3.15 24.18 -19.34
CA LEU A 659 4.53 23.87 -18.96
C LEU A 659 5.53 24.62 -19.86
N ARG A 660 5.21 24.83 -21.14
CA ARG A 660 6.06 25.62 -22.05
C ARG A 660 6.04 27.10 -21.68
N LEU A 661 4.89 27.65 -21.27
CA LEU A 661 4.77 29.02 -20.76
C LEU A 661 5.65 29.24 -19.53
N ARG A 662 5.61 28.32 -18.55
CA ARG A 662 6.46 28.38 -17.35
C ARG A 662 7.96 28.42 -17.72
N HIS A 663 8.38 27.60 -18.68
CA HIS A 663 9.74 27.60 -19.21
C HIS A 663 10.12 28.89 -19.97
N VAL A 664 9.15 29.62 -20.53
CA VAL A 664 9.38 30.90 -21.20
C VAL A 664 9.49 32.05 -20.19
N ARG A 665 8.71 32.05 -19.10
CA ARG A 665 8.78 33.08 -18.06
C ARG A 665 9.97 32.93 -17.11
N HIS A 666 10.35 31.70 -16.78
CA HIS A 666 11.32 31.43 -15.69
C HIS A 666 12.56 30.62 -16.11
N GLY A 667 12.64 30.15 -17.36
CA GLY A 667 13.71 29.26 -17.82
C GLY A 667 14.67 29.90 -18.83
N VAL A 668 15.95 29.57 -18.73
CA VAL A 668 16.96 29.91 -19.76
C VAL A 668 16.81 29.12 -21.08
N ARG A 669 15.92 28.11 -21.10
CA ARG A 669 15.68 27.19 -22.23
C ARG A 669 15.30 27.88 -23.54
N TYR A 670 14.55 28.99 -23.46
CA TYR A 670 14.05 29.75 -24.61
C TYR A 670 14.63 31.17 -24.70
N ALA A 671 15.76 31.44 -24.02
CA ALA A 671 16.34 32.78 -23.91
C ALA A 671 16.60 33.48 -25.26
N ARG A 672 16.88 32.72 -26.33
CA ARG A 672 17.17 33.25 -27.68
C ARG A 672 15.90 33.57 -28.45
N GLU A 673 14.91 32.70 -28.29
CA GLU A 673 13.56 32.81 -28.82
C GLU A 673 12.87 34.04 -28.18
N ILE A 674 12.94 34.16 -26.85
CA ILE A 674 12.47 35.32 -26.08
C ILE A 674 13.15 36.62 -26.55
N ALA A 675 14.48 36.60 -26.74
CA ALA A 675 15.20 37.77 -27.22
C ALA A 675 14.84 38.17 -28.67
N LYS A 676 14.34 37.23 -29.49
CA LYS A 676 13.98 37.45 -30.90
C LYS A 676 12.52 37.84 -31.10
N TYR A 677 11.60 37.30 -30.30
CA TYR A 677 10.14 37.51 -30.41
C TYR A 677 9.55 38.27 -29.21
N ARG A 678 10.39 39.03 -28.47
CA ARG A 678 10.02 39.68 -27.20
C ARG A 678 8.70 40.45 -27.28
N ASP A 679 8.55 41.27 -28.31
CA ASP A 679 7.42 42.18 -28.45
C ASP A 679 6.11 41.42 -28.75
N GLU A 680 6.17 40.41 -29.62
CA GLU A 680 5.04 39.50 -29.92
C GLU A 680 4.60 38.71 -28.67
N LEU A 681 5.55 38.30 -27.82
CA LEU A 681 5.27 37.54 -26.59
C LEU A 681 4.69 38.41 -25.45
N LEU A 682 5.05 39.69 -25.41
CA LEU A 682 4.42 40.68 -24.51
C LEU A 682 2.99 41.00 -24.96
N GLU A 683 2.76 41.17 -26.27
CA GLU A 683 1.44 41.49 -26.84
C GLU A 683 0.38 40.42 -26.50
N ILE A 684 0.75 39.14 -26.51
CA ILE A 684 -0.15 38.02 -26.20
C ILE A 684 -0.14 37.58 -24.73
N GLY A 685 0.54 38.32 -23.84
CA GLY A 685 0.62 38.01 -22.41
C GLY A 685 1.42 36.75 -22.06
N VAL A 686 2.25 36.23 -22.96
CA VAL A 686 3.19 35.14 -22.66
C VAL A 686 4.31 35.63 -21.73
N LEU A 687 4.75 36.87 -21.91
CA LEU A 687 5.63 37.60 -20.98
C LEU A 687 4.85 38.72 -20.28
N ARG A 688 5.21 39.04 -19.04
CA ARG A 688 4.68 40.16 -18.25
C ARG A 688 5.69 41.31 -18.17
N ASP A 689 5.23 42.51 -17.81
CA ASP A 689 6.11 43.66 -17.54
C ASP A 689 6.98 43.38 -16.30
N GLY A 690 8.25 43.03 -16.53
CA GLY A 690 9.18 42.52 -15.52
C GLY A 690 9.76 41.15 -15.85
N ASP A 691 9.14 40.38 -16.74
CA ASP A 691 9.68 39.12 -17.26
C ASP A 691 10.85 39.45 -18.23
N GLY A 692 12.05 39.51 -17.68
CA GLY A 692 13.28 39.79 -18.40
C GLY A 692 14.47 39.08 -17.76
N ILE A 693 15.31 38.49 -18.61
CA ILE A 693 16.60 37.95 -18.19
C ILE A 693 17.42 39.09 -17.58
N PRO A 694 17.96 38.96 -16.35
CA PRO A 694 18.86 39.96 -15.78
C PRO A 694 20.07 40.19 -16.71
N MET A 695 20.21 41.40 -17.22
CA MET A 695 21.27 41.76 -18.17
C MET A 695 22.59 42.15 -17.46
N GLU A 696 23.00 41.36 -16.48
CA GLU A 696 24.34 41.39 -15.89
C GLU A 696 24.79 39.94 -15.62
N LEU A 697 25.48 39.35 -16.60
CA LEU A 697 26.25 38.12 -16.39
C LEU A 697 27.58 38.49 -15.75
N ASN A 698 27.71 38.33 -14.44
CA ASN A 698 29.01 38.29 -13.77
C ASN A 698 29.63 36.91 -14.04
N ASP A 699 30.90 36.87 -14.44
CA ASP A 699 31.52 35.72 -15.12
C ASP A 699 31.88 34.50 -14.21
N ASP A 700 31.69 34.57 -12.89
CA ASP A 700 32.40 33.69 -11.93
C ASP A 700 31.53 32.89 -10.92
N GLU A 701 30.20 32.83 -11.04
CA GLU A 701 29.36 32.07 -10.08
C GLU A 701 28.27 31.21 -10.74
N TYR A 702 28.66 30.00 -11.17
CA TYR A 702 27.76 28.84 -11.30
C TYR A 702 28.46 27.61 -10.72
N THR A 703 28.00 27.21 -9.54
CA THR A 703 28.37 25.94 -8.89
C THR A 703 27.80 24.74 -9.64
N GLU A 704 28.51 23.62 -9.58
CA GLU A 704 27.99 22.29 -9.89
C GLU A 704 26.82 22.01 -8.91
N ASP A 705 25.54 22.15 -9.33
CA ASP A 705 24.32 21.66 -8.63
C ASP A 705 23.02 21.89 -9.47
N ASP A 706 23.03 21.56 -10.78
CA ASP A 706 21.84 21.59 -11.66
C ASP A 706 21.86 20.43 -12.71
N GLU A 707 22.63 19.37 -12.45
CA GLU A 707 22.41 18.02 -13.01
C GLU A 707 21.72 17.16 -11.93
N ASP A 708 20.51 17.55 -11.52
CA ASP A 708 19.48 16.68 -10.90
C ASP A 708 18.21 17.50 -10.60
N PHE A 709 17.41 17.75 -11.65
CA PHE A 709 16.00 18.10 -11.47
C PHE A 709 15.15 17.27 -12.43
N GLU A 710 14.37 16.39 -11.82
CA GLU A 710 13.41 15.49 -12.46
C GLU A 710 12.30 16.32 -13.14
N GLU A 711 12.11 16.17 -14.46
CA GLU A 711 10.79 16.46 -15.06
C GLU A 711 9.91 15.24 -14.74
N ASP A 712 9.21 15.32 -13.60
CA ASP A 712 8.05 14.46 -13.30
C ASP A 712 7.04 14.59 -14.43
N ASP A 713 7.02 13.61 -15.33
CA ASP A 713 5.91 13.33 -16.24
C ASP A 713 5.32 11.98 -15.82
N ASP A 714 4.47 12.04 -14.79
CA ASP A 714 3.59 10.96 -14.34
C ASP A 714 2.83 10.37 -15.54
N PHE A 715 3.29 9.23 -16.07
CA PHE A 715 2.40 8.22 -16.65
C PHE A 715 3.01 6.80 -16.67
N GLU A 716 3.76 6.46 -15.63
CA GLU A 716 3.85 5.07 -15.19
C GLU A 716 2.82 4.88 -14.06
N GLU A 717 1.65 4.29 -14.38
CA GLU A 717 0.84 3.63 -13.35
C GLU A 717 1.60 2.38 -12.90
N GLU A 718 2.60 2.59 -12.04
CA GLU A 718 3.33 1.52 -11.37
C GLU A 718 2.36 0.73 -10.49
N TYR A 719 2.49 -0.59 -10.52
CA TYR A 719 1.49 -1.48 -9.93
C TYR A 719 1.82 -1.82 -8.49
N ASP A 720 1.30 -1.05 -7.53
CA ASP A 720 1.41 -1.27 -6.08
C ASP A 720 1.38 -2.75 -5.69
N ASP A 721 2.57 -3.31 -5.49
CA ASP A 721 2.81 -4.69 -5.09
C ASP A 721 3.29 -4.72 -3.65
N GLN A 722 2.53 -4.15 -2.72
CA GLN A 722 2.63 -4.48 -1.28
C GLN A 722 1.38 -3.96 -0.53
N GLU A 723 0.32 -4.78 -0.45
CA GLU A 723 -0.58 -4.69 0.72
C GLU A 723 0.18 -5.28 1.91
N ASP A 724 1.08 -4.48 2.51
CA ASP A 724 1.60 -4.82 3.82
C ASP A 724 0.51 -4.60 4.88
N PHE A 725 0.37 -5.59 5.75
CA PHE A 725 -0.65 -5.59 6.78
C PHE A 725 -0.25 -4.63 7.90
N ASP A 726 -1.12 -3.67 8.21
CA ASP A 726 -1.02 -2.87 9.44
C ASP A 726 -0.84 -3.80 10.66
N TYR A 727 0.35 -3.74 11.23
CA TYR A 727 0.64 -4.11 12.60
C TYR A 727 0.70 -2.82 13.41
N GLU A 728 -0.44 -2.44 13.97
CA GLU A 728 -0.48 -1.56 15.14
C GLU A 728 0.11 -2.34 16.33
N ASP A 729 1.43 -2.34 16.47
CA ASP A 729 2.07 -2.68 17.75
C ASP A 729 1.89 -1.48 18.69
N GLU A 730 0.88 -1.60 19.57
CA GLU A 730 0.70 -0.72 20.73
C GLU A 730 1.96 -0.79 21.61
N ASP A 731 2.51 0.36 22.01
CA ASP A 731 3.54 0.42 23.07
C ASP A 731 3.02 -0.25 24.36
N ASP A 732 3.66 -1.34 24.79
CA ASP A 732 3.48 -1.92 26.13
C ASP A 732 4.83 -2.18 26.81
N ASP A 733 4.89 -1.84 28.11
CA ASP A 733 6.11 -1.73 28.89
C ASP A 733 6.76 -3.10 29.18
N SER A 734 8.07 -3.26 28.88
CA SER A 734 8.87 -4.38 29.38
C SER A 734 9.92 -3.96 30.42
N ASP A 735 9.45 -3.60 31.61
CA ASP A 735 10.25 -3.56 32.85
C ASP A 735 10.61 -5.00 33.28
N GLU A 736 11.48 -5.71 32.55
CA GLU A 736 11.86 -7.10 32.90
C GLU A 736 13.33 -7.50 32.64
N ASP A 737 14.28 -6.56 32.75
CA ASP A 737 15.72 -6.85 32.61
C ASP A 737 16.54 -6.78 33.93
N GLU A 738 15.88 -6.70 35.09
CA GLU A 738 16.53 -6.68 36.43
C GLU A 738 16.42 -7.99 37.24
N GLN A 739 16.13 -9.14 36.59
CA GLN A 739 16.17 -10.46 37.26
C GLN A 739 17.24 -11.43 36.75
N ARG A 740 17.92 -11.16 35.62
CA ARG A 740 18.99 -12.05 35.10
C ARG A 740 20.39 -11.86 35.73
N ARG A 741 20.58 -10.90 36.66
CA ARG A 741 21.89 -10.61 37.30
C ARG A 741 22.11 -11.20 38.71
N LYS A 742 21.38 -12.24 39.11
CA LYS A 742 21.55 -12.91 40.43
C LYS A 742 21.76 -14.44 40.43
N ALA A 743 22.07 -15.04 39.28
CA ALA A 743 22.34 -16.48 39.17
C ALA A 743 23.82 -16.86 38.90
N HIS A 744 24.74 -15.90 38.94
CA HIS A 744 26.20 -16.14 38.90
C HIS A 744 26.93 -15.31 39.95
N LEU A 745 26.75 -15.68 41.23
CA LEU A 745 27.67 -15.41 42.35
C LEU A 745 27.19 -16.14 43.62
N ASN A 746 27.36 -17.46 43.63
CA ASN A 746 27.58 -18.34 44.79
C ASN A 746 27.90 -19.76 44.29
#